data_AF-A0A7T5REW7-F1
#
_entry.id   AF-A0A7T5REW7-F1
#
_cell.length_a   1.000
_cell.length_b   1.000
_cell.length_c   1.000
_cell.angle_alpha   90.00
_cell.angle_beta   90.00
_cell.angle_gamma   90.00
#
_symmetry.space_group_name_H-M   'P 1'
#
loop_
_entity.id
_entity.type
_entity.pdbx_description
1 polymer ?
#
loop_
_entity_poly.entity_id
_entity_poly.type
_entity_poly.pdbx_seq_one_letter_code
_entity_poly.pdbx_strand_id
1 'polypeptide(L)'
;MKQRPKILLIGAGRFGKNHLRVLRLLEKRGKLALAGVAVKSKASEKFVKREYGVPVFKKITPALLSSVDAVDIVTPPHTHFALAKQCLRYTNVFIEKPLAEKTSDAERLNNLARSKGRVLMVGHIYRYHPLAQKLKSMLPKLKNLEKIGGAFISPIATYRGQDPLLEELHWFDVLDYLFGKKPDAVWSGGTKYLRDVYLRYPGGADAHLKIGWENGQKIRALNFVTKGGKKIVCDFERPAAAEPLKKELEAFIGALCGQKNAYPNGEVGARIVEIAERAKRHSPPKTPRVAVIGGGIFGATAALVLGRHFPVVLFEKNPDIFGEATLANQYRHHYGYHYPRSPETIKEVQEARRDFESVYREAVSSGFPSYYCVSRKGSLVSAKQFLEVCKKNNLPVKIAYPPDIFLNRNTVSVSIRTPEAVYDYKKLKGLVWRTLRQNPNIKVKLNSEIVSARLNNAGKKILVIKAKSGAKGPEEFDYVINATYARYNNFCGWLGFPLKNLNFRLKELAVVRLKTQEKCAVTIMDGPFATIVPMDGRSDLYTLGDVPLSVHKNYNNLKGLSLDKIRKLPASRWEKMKKRCSEWFPALKNSEYIKSMFVILPTEPASAGTDARPTVVASHGFGCFSIFSGKIITAVSAAKQILRELQ
;
A
#
# COMPACT_ATOMS: atom_id res chain seq x y z
N MET A 1 41.22 -40.43 -3.70
CA MET A 1 40.97 -38.97 -3.87
C MET A 1 39.83 -38.79 -4.85
N LYS A 2 38.81 -37.97 -4.57
CA LYS A 2 37.78 -37.67 -5.59
C LYS A 2 38.45 -36.97 -6.78
N GLN A 3 38.16 -37.45 -7.99
CA GLN A 3 38.71 -36.93 -9.24
C GLN A 3 38.41 -35.42 -9.36
N ARG A 4 39.40 -34.63 -9.77
CA ARG A 4 39.23 -33.19 -10.03
C ARG A 4 38.33 -33.03 -11.26
N PRO A 5 37.14 -32.41 -11.16
CA PRO A 5 36.26 -32.28 -12.31
C PRO A 5 36.90 -31.44 -13.40
N LYS A 6 36.80 -31.91 -14.65
CA LYS A 6 37.25 -31.20 -15.85
C LYS A 6 36.11 -30.33 -16.39
N ILE A 7 36.31 -29.02 -16.40
CA ILE A 7 35.25 -28.04 -16.73
C ILE A 7 35.61 -27.26 -18.00
N LEU A 8 34.63 -27.09 -18.90
CA LEU A 8 34.73 -26.23 -20.08
C LEU A 8 33.92 -24.94 -19.86
N LEU A 9 34.55 -23.77 -19.98
CA LEU A 9 33.83 -22.49 -19.97
C LEU A 9 33.26 -22.18 -21.36
N ILE A 10 31.97 -21.87 -21.47
CA ILE A 10 31.31 -21.46 -22.70
C ILE A 10 30.91 -19.98 -22.56
N GLY A 11 31.64 -19.10 -23.24
CA GLY A 11 31.43 -17.65 -23.19
C GLY A 11 32.42 -16.93 -22.26
N ALA A 12 33.18 -15.99 -22.83
CA ALA A 12 34.13 -15.13 -22.11
C ALA A 12 33.83 -13.64 -22.36
N GLY A 13 32.52 -13.29 -22.34
CA GLY A 13 32.05 -11.91 -22.41
C GLY A 13 32.32 -11.13 -21.11
N ARG A 14 31.60 -10.02 -20.88
CA ARG A 14 31.84 -9.15 -19.71
C ARG A 14 31.88 -9.91 -18.38
N PHE A 15 30.90 -10.78 -18.11
CA PHE A 15 30.85 -11.56 -16.88
C PHE A 15 31.65 -12.88 -16.98
N GLY A 16 31.70 -13.52 -18.16
CA GLY A 16 32.49 -14.74 -18.38
C GLY A 16 33.99 -14.57 -18.11
N LYS A 17 34.54 -13.36 -18.25
CA LYS A 17 35.90 -13.03 -17.81
C LYS A 17 36.11 -13.23 -16.30
N ASN A 18 35.10 -12.93 -15.47
CA ASN A 18 35.16 -13.17 -14.03
C ASN A 18 35.13 -14.67 -13.73
N HIS A 19 34.27 -15.43 -14.42
CA HIS A 19 34.26 -16.90 -14.31
C HIS A 19 35.61 -17.50 -14.68
N LEU A 20 36.20 -17.09 -15.81
CA LEU A 20 37.51 -17.56 -16.22
C LEU A 20 38.59 -17.29 -15.16
N ARG A 21 38.62 -16.08 -14.60
CA ARG A 21 39.55 -15.73 -13.50
C ARG A 21 39.38 -16.67 -12.30
N VAL A 22 38.14 -16.89 -11.87
CA VAL A 22 37.83 -17.71 -10.68
C VAL A 22 38.08 -19.19 -10.95
N LEU A 23 37.71 -19.72 -12.12
CA LEU A 23 38.01 -21.10 -12.53
C LEU A 23 39.52 -21.35 -12.54
N ARG A 24 40.32 -20.44 -13.08
CA ARG A 24 41.79 -20.53 -13.05
C ARG A 24 42.35 -20.46 -11.63
N LEU A 25 41.77 -19.63 -10.76
CA LEU A 25 42.14 -19.59 -9.34
C LEU A 25 41.85 -20.94 -8.65
N LEU A 26 40.68 -21.54 -8.91
CA LEU A 26 40.28 -22.82 -8.33
C LEU A 26 41.10 -23.99 -8.87
N GLU A 27 41.49 -23.95 -10.14
CA GLU A 27 42.41 -24.90 -10.76
C GLU A 27 43.81 -24.84 -10.13
N LYS A 28 44.37 -23.64 -9.93
CA LYS A 28 45.64 -23.45 -9.20
C LYS A 28 45.58 -24.01 -7.78
N ARG A 29 44.40 -24.02 -7.16
CA ARG A 29 44.13 -24.60 -5.84
C ARG A 29 43.82 -26.11 -5.89
N GLY A 30 43.95 -26.75 -7.05
CA GLY A 30 43.73 -28.17 -7.24
C GLY A 30 42.28 -28.63 -7.08
N LYS A 31 41.29 -27.72 -7.23
CA LYS A 31 39.86 -28.03 -7.07
C LYS A 31 39.20 -28.56 -8.34
N LEU A 32 39.71 -28.20 -9.52
CA LEU A 32 39.19 -28.58 -10.84
C LEU A 32 40.34 -28.61 -11.87
N ALA A 33 40.07 -29.11 -13.07
CA ALA A 33 40.91 -28.92 -14.26
C ALA A 33 40.15 -28.11 -15.32
N LEU A 34 40.73 -27.04 -15.86
CA LEU A 34 40.07 -26.22 -16.88
C LEU A 34 40.38 -26.79 -18.28
N ALA A 35 39.37 -27.36 -18.93
CA ALA A 35 39.50 -27.96 -20.26
C ALA A 35 39.81 -26.94 -21.35
N GLY A 36 39.41 -25.68 -21.12
CA GLY A 36 39.55 -24.58 -22.07
C GLY A 36 38.32 -23.67 -22.06
N VAL A 37 38.20 -22.85 -23.10
CA VAL A 37 37.11 -21.89 -23.26
C VAL A 37 36.55 -21.96 -24.67
N ALA A 38 35.23 -22.11 -24.80
CA ALA A 38 34.51 -21.98 -26.06
C ALA A 38 33.98 -20.55 -26.25
N VAL A 39 34.37 -19.87 -27.34
CA VAL A 39 33.94 -18.50 -27.66
C VAL A 39 33.59 -18.34 -29.13
N LYS A 40 32.59 -17.49 -29.43
CA LYS A 40 32.22 -17.15 -30.81
C LYS A 40 32.99 -15.97 -31.39
N SER A 41 33.36 -14.97 -30.56
CA SER A 41 33.95 -13.72 -31.05
C SER A 41 35.48 -13.80 -31.11
N LYS A 42 36.07 -13.25 -32.19
CA LYS A 42 37.53 -13.09 -32.32
C LYS A 42 38.13 -12.29 -31.15
N ALA A 43 37.41 -11.29 -30.65
CA ALA A 43 37.83 -10.47 -29.52
C ALA A 43 37.98 -11.28 -28.22
N SER A 44 37.00 -12.16 -27.93
CA SER A 44 37.09 -13.06 -26.78
C SER A 44 38.19 -14.11 -26.96
N GLU A 45 38.35 -14.65 -28.18
CA GLU A 45 39.44 -15.60 -28.49
C GLU A 45 40.82 -14.97 -28.24
N LYS A 46 41.06 -13.77 -28.76
CA LYS A 46 42.33 -13.04 -28.56
C LYS A 46 42.59 -12.76 -27.07
N PHE A 47 41.56 -12.34 -26.34
CA PHE A 47 41.64 -12.11 -24.89
C PHE A 47 42.04 -13.39 -24.14
N VAL A 48 41.35 -14.51 -24.36
CA VAL A 48 41.62 -15.76 -23.63
C VAL A 48 43.03 -16.28 -23.92
N LYS A 49 43.44 -16.28 -25.20
CA LYS A 49 44.78 -16.72 -25.61
C LYS A 49 45.88 -15.89 -24.96
N ARG A 50 45.73 -14.56 -24.96
CA ARG A 50 46.73 -13.63 -24.41
C ARG A 50 46.83 -13.69 -22.89
N GLU A 51 45.70 -13.69 -22.18
CA GLU A 51 45.69 -13.49 -20.73
C GLU A 51 45.82 -14.80 -19.93
N TYR A 52 45.40 -15.94 -20.50
CA TYR A 52 45.27 -17.19 -19.74
C TYR A 52 45.98 -18.39 -20.35
N GLY A 53 46.33 -18.36 -21.65
CA GLY A 53 47.06 -19.45 -22.32
C GLY A 53 46.33 -20.80 -22.30
N VAL A 54 44.99 -20.80 -22.21
CA VAL A 54 44.17 -22.02 -22.16
C VAL A 54 43.65 -22.40 -23.55
N PRO A 55 43.33 -23.69 -23.82
CA PRO A 55 42.74 -24.09 -25.10
C PRO A 55 41.49 -23.29 -25.43
N VAL A 56 41.36 -22.84 -26.68
CA VAL A 56 40.20 -22.08 -27.15
C VAL A 56 39.49 -22.82 -28.26
N PHE A 57 38.18 -23.03 -28.08
CA PHE A 57 37.32 -23.72 -29.03
C PHE A 57 36.36 -22.73 -29.71
N LYS A 58 36.16 -22.87 -31.02
CA LYS A 58 35.20 -22.03 -31.77
C LYS A 58 33.77 -22.56 -31.75
N LYS A 59 33.60 -23.87 -31.49
CA LYS A 59 32.31 -24.57 -31.46
C LYS A 59 32.33 -25.64 -30.39
N ILE A 60 31.16 -25.91 -29.81
CA ILE A 60 30.95 -27.08 -28.96
C ILE A 60 30.53 -28.26 -29.84
N THR A 61 31.21 -29.40 -29.70
CA THR A 61 30.90 -30.64 -30.43
C THR A 61 30.53 -31.74 -29.45
N PRO A 62 29.79 -32.79 -29.86
CA PRO A 62 29.52 -33.94 -29.00
C PRO A 62 30.79 -34.55 -28.41
N ALA A 63 31.86 -34.71 -29.21
CA ALA A 63 33.15 -35.23 -28.74
C ALA A 63 33.77 -34.34 -27.65
N LEU A 64 33.75 -33.01 -27.84
CA LEU A 64 34.25 -32.08 -26.83
C LEU A 64 33.42 -32.14 -25.54
N LEU A 65 32.09 -32.15 -25.66
CA LEU A 65 31.18 -32.20 -24.51
C LEU A 65 31.27 -33.51 -23.73
N SER A 66 31.50 -34.64 -24.40
CA SER A 66 31.75 -35.94 -23.75
C SER A 66 33.13 -36.05 -23.10
N SER A 67 34.07 -35.17 -23.45
CA SER A 67 35.44 -35.19 -22.92
C SER A 67 35.64 -34.39 -21.62
N VAL A 68 34.55 -33.82 -21.07
CA VAL A 68 34.54 -32.97 -19.88
C VAL A 68 33.44 -33.40 -18.91
N ASP A 69 33.67 -33.21 -17.61
CA ASP A 69 32.72 -33.56 -16.56
C ASP A 69 31.60 -32.53 -16.42
N ALA A 70 31.85 -31.28 -16.81
CA ALA A 70 30.87 -30.21 -16.80
C ALA A 70 31.19 -29.08 -17.78
N VAL A 71 30.18 -28.26 -18.06
CA VAL A 71 30.33 -26.94 -18.70
C VAL A 71 29.85 -25.82 -17.78
N ASP A 72 30.47 -24.64 -17.92
CA ASP A 72 30.05 -23.37 -17.32
C ASP A 72 29.58 -22.42 -18.43
N ILE A 73 28.27 -22.20 -18.56
CA ILE A 73 27.67 -21.41 -19.65
C ILE A 73 27.46 -19.96 -19.18
N VAL A 74 28.22 -19.03 -19.76
CA VAL A 74 28.20 -17.59 -19.49
C VAL A 74 28.01 -16.80 -20.79
N THR A 75 26.93 -17.12 -21.50
CA THR A 75 26.55 -16.52 -22.79
C THR A 75 25.38 -15.55 -22.64
N PRO A 76 24.92 -14.85 -23.71
CA PRO A 76 23.70 -14.04 -23.62
C PRO A 76 22.45 -14.89 -23.35
N PRO A 77 21.46 -14.40 -22.57
CA PRO A 77 20.30 -15.18 -22.12
C PRO A 77 19.52 -15.93 -23.21
N HIS A 78 19.29 -15.30 -24.37
CA HIS A 78 18.58 -15.92 -25.50
C HIS A 78 19.24 -17.19 -26.05
N THR A 79 20.52 -17.44 -25.73
CA THR A 79 21.26 -18.65 -26.15
C THR A 79 21.19 -19.80 -25.13
N HIS A 80 20.78 -19.51 -23.89
CA HIS A 80 20.89 -20.43 -22.75
C HIS A 80 20.14 -21.74 -23.00
N PHE A 81 18.89 -21.66 -23.44
CA PHE A 81 18.06 -22.85 -23.64
C PHE A 81 18.67 -23.84 -24.64
N ALA A 82 19.05 -23.36 -25.83
CA ALA A 82 19.60 -24.21 -26.87
C ALA A 82 20.94 -24.84 -26.44
N LEU A 83 21.83 -24.04 -25.84
CA LEU A 83 23.14 -24.51 -25.39
C LEU A 83 23.02 -25.51 -24.24
N ALA A 84 22.24 -25.21 -23.20
CA ALA A 84 22.05 -26.09 -22.06
C ALA A 84 21.38 -27.41 -22.47
N LYS A 85 20.36 -27.36 -23.34
CA LYS A 85 19.71 -28.55 -23.88
C LYS A 85 20.68 -29.45 -24.64
N GLN A 86 21.60 -28.86 -25.41
CA GLN A 86 22.67 -29.61 -26.09
C GLN A 86 23.65 -30.21 -25.08
N CYS A 87 24.12 -29.44 -24.10
CA CYS A 87 25.14 -29.86 -23.14
C CYS A 87 24.65 -30.96 -22.19
N LEU A 88 23.41 -30.84 -21.66
CA LEU A 88 22.81 -31.81 -20.73
C LEU A 88 22.67 -33.23 -21.29
N ARG A 89 22.79 -33.41 -22.62
CA ARG A 89 22.83 -34.74 -23.24
C ARG A 89 24.13 -35.48 -22.97
N TYR A 90 25.22 -34.76 -22.72
CA TYR A 90 26.57 -35.30 -22.64
C TYR A 90 27.22 -35.09 -21.28
N THR A 91 26.95 -33.97 -20.61
CA THR A 91 27.69 -33.54 -19.42
C THR A 91 26.85 -32.70 -18.45
N ASN A 92 27.41 -32.37 -17.29
CA ASN A 92 26.77 -31.52 -16.29
C ASN A 92 26.85 -30.04 -16.69
N VAL A 93 25.94 -29.21 -16.18
CA VAL A 93 25.81 -27.80 -16.60
C VAL A 93 25.73 -26.88 -15.40
N PHE A 94 26.65 -25.91 -15.35
CA PHE A 94 26.42 -24.62 -14.71
C PHE A 94 25.96 -23.64 -15.80
N ILE A 95 24.98 -22.80 -15.49
CA ILE A 95 24.48 -21.78 -16.40
C ILE A 95 24.23 -20.48 -15.67
N GLU A 96 24.77 -19.38 -16.20
CA GLU A 96 24.45 -18.05 -15.69
C GLU A 96 22.96 -17.74 -15.81
N LYS A 97 22.49 -16.83 -14.95
CA LYS A 97 21.08 -16.44 -14.95
C LYS A 97 20.68 -15.63 -16.20
N PRO A 98 19.40 -15.65 -16.60
CA PRO A 98 18.35 -16.61 -16.20
C PRO A 98 18.62 -18.01 -16.75
N LEU A 99 18.01 -19.05 -16.15
CA LEU A 99 18.06 -20.41 -16.71
C LEU A 99 17.53 -20.47 -18.17
N ALA A 100 16.46 -19.74 -18.45
CA ALA A 100 15.90 -19.50 -19.78
C ALA A 100 15.03 -18.22 -19.76
N GLU A 101 14.68 -17.68 -20.92
CA GLU A 101 13.81 -16.49 -21.01
C GLU A 101 12.32 -16.81 -20.78
N LYS A 102 11.93 -18.09 -20.84
CA LYS A 102 10.55 -18.55 -20.69
C LYS A 102 10.47 -19.67 -19.65
N THR A 103 9.40 -19.67 -18.86
CA THR A 103 9.18 -20.70 -17.83
C THR A 103 9.14 -22.10 -18.43
N SER A 104 8.43 -22.29 -19.54
CA SER A 104 8.31 -23.58 -20.22
C SER A 104 9.65 -24.17 -20.69
N ASP A 105 10.58 -23.32 -21.13
CA ASP A 105 11.91 -23.73 -21.54
C ASP A 105 12.79 -24.07 -20.33
N ALA A 106 12.68 -23.32 -19.24
CA ALA A 106 13.35 -23.61 -17.97
C ALA A 106 12.89 -24.96 -17.37
N GLU A 107 11.58 -25.24 -17.39
CA GLU A 107 11.01 -26.52 -16.96
C GLU A 107 11.50 -27.69 -17.81
N ARG A 108 11.58 -27.52 -19.14
CA ARG A 108 12.15 -28.52 -20.05
C ARG A 108 13.60 -28.83 -19.73
N LEU A 109 14.43 -27.83 -19.40
CA LEU A 109 15.81 -28.04 -18.98
C LEU A 109 15.90 -28.79 -17.64
N ASN A 110 15.08 -28.42 -16.66
CA ASN A 110 15.00 -29.13 -15.38
C ASN A 110 14.63 -30.61 -15.58
N ASN A 111 13.61 -30.89 -16.37
CA ASN A 111 13.17 -32.26 -16.64
C ASN A 111 14.23 -33.07 -17.40
N LEU A 112 14.93 -32.44 -18.36
CA LEU A 112 16.04 -33.08 -19.08
C LEU A 112 17.22 -33.39 -18.16
N ALA A 113 17.60 -32.46 -17.28
CA ALA A 113 18.68 -32.68 -16.32
C ALA A 113 18.34 -33.86 -15.38
N ARG A 114 17.10 -33.90 -14.86
CA ARG A 114 16.61 -35.02 -14.03
C ARG A 114 16.62 -36.35 -14.77
N SER A 115 16.08 -36.41 -15.99
CA SER A 115 16.02 -37.68 -16.76
C SER A 115 17.39 -38.20 -17.18
N LYS A 116 18.39 -37.32 -17.29
CA LYS A 116 19.78 -37.69 -17.60
C LYS A 116 20.65 -37.87 -16.35
N GLY A 117 20.12 -37.69 -15.15
CA GLY A 117 20.89 -37.74 -13.91
C GLY A 117 22.03 -36.72 -13.85
N ARG A 118 21.85 -35.55 -14.49
CA ARG A 118 22.87 -34.49 -14.59
C ARG A 118 22.65 -33.40 -13.57
N VAL A 119 23.76 -32.86 -13.05
CA VAL A 119 23.76 -31.61 -12.29
C VAL A 119 23.44 -30.47 -13.26
N LEU A 120 22.40 -29.69 -12.93
CA LEU A 120 22.07 -28.42 -13.56
C LEU A 120 22.01 -27.36 -12.46
N MET A 121 22.99 -26.46 -12.42
CA MET A 121 23.08 -25.37 -11.46
C MET A 121 22.96 -24.02 -12.16
N VAL A 122 22.21 -23.08 -11.57
CA VAL A 122 21.97 -21.74 -12.09
C VAL A 122 22.77 -20.70 -11.30
N GLY A 123 23.37 -19.73 -12.00
CA GLY A 123 24.19 -18.64 -11.46
C GLY A 123 23.41 -17.61 -10.65
N HIS A 124 22.94 -18.01 -9.47
CA HIS A 124 22.26 -17.16 -8.50
C HIS A 124 23.24 -16.66 -7.42
N ILE A 125 24.22 -15.88 -7.86
CA ILE A 125 25.37 -15.44 -7.07
C ILE A 125 25.04 -14.81 -5.71
N TYR A 126 23.92 -14.10 -5.59
CA TYR A 126 23.53 -13.44 -4.34
C TYR A 126 23.18 -14.43 -3.21
N ARG A 127 22.85 -15.69 -3.50
CA ARG A 127 22.70 -16.74 -2.46
C ARG A 127 24.01 -16.97 -1.68
N TYR A 128 25.13 -16.70 -2.33
CA TYR A 128 26.48 -16.85 -1.76
C TYR A 128 27.00 -15.55 -1.14
N HIS A 129 26.23 -14.47 -1.19
CA HIS A 129 26.55 -13.23 -0.50
C HIS A 129 26.44 -13.41 1.03
N PRO A 130 27.42 -12.96 1.83
CA PRO A 130 27.39 -13.12 3.29
C PRO A 130 26.10 -12.59 3.94
N LEU A 131 25.56 -11.47 3.43
CA LEU A 131 24.29 -10.93 3.94
C LEU A 131 23.11 -11.85 3.67
N ALA A 132 23.00 -12.47 2.48
CA ALA A 132 21.92 -13.40 2.19
C ALA A 132 21.98 -14.64 3.09
N GLN A 133 23.19 -15.18 3.31
CA GLN A 133 23.42 -16.32 4.21
C GLN A 133 23.06 -15.96 5.66
N LYS A 134 23.47 -14.78 6.14
CA LYS A 134 23.11 -14.29 7.48
C LYS A 134 21.61 -14.09 7.61
N LEU A 135 20.97 -13.45 6.63
CA LEU A 135 19.51 -13.29 6.59
C LEU A 135 18.78 -14.64 6.62
N LYS A 136 19.23 -15.64 5.86
CA LYS A 136 18.63 -16.98 5.85
C LYS A 136 18.62 -17.62 7.24
N SER A 137 19.70 -17.44 8.01
CA SER A 137 19.81 -17.95 9.39
C SER A 137 18.98 -17.15 10.40
N MET A 138 18.76 -15.85 10.13
CA MET A 138 18.05 -14.95 11.03
C MET A 138 16.53 -14.96 10.81
N LEU A 139 16.07 -15.13 9.56
CA LEU A 139 14.66 -14.99 9.21
C LEU A 139 13.71 -15.90 10.01
N PRO A 140 14.04 -17.19 10.29
CA PRO A 140 13.20 -18.02 11.15
C PRO A 140 13.07 -17.50 12.59
N LYS A 141 14.05 -16.70 13.06
CA LYS A 141 14.06 -16.06 14.39
C LYS A 141 13.30 -14.74 14.40
N LEU A 142 13.02 -14.15 13.23
CA LEU A 142 12.21 -12.94 13.10
C LEU A 142 10.73 -13.29 13.22
N LYS A 143 10.28 -13.49 14.46
CA LYS A 143 8.85 -13.59 14.75
C LYS A 143 8.15 -12.32 14.24
N ASN A 144 6.94 -12.50 13.70
CA ASN A 144 6.08 -11.41 13.28
C ASN A 144 6.63 -10.52 12.14
N LEU A 145 7.27 -11.09 11.11
CA LEU A 145 7.59 -10.33 9.90
C LEU A 145 6.30 -9.77 9.28
N GLU A 146 6.25 -8.45 9.06
CA GLU A 146 5.07 -7.74 8.58
C GLU A 146 5.23 -7.29 7.13
N LYS A 147 6.36 -6.67 6.80
CA LYS A 147 6.61 -6.13 5.46
C LYS A 147 8.06 -6.33 5.04
N ILE A 148 8.25 -6.63 3.77
CA ILE A 148 9.55 -6.60 3.11
C ILE A 148 9.51 -5.48 2.08
N GLY A 149 10.47 -4.56 2.14
CA GLY A 149 10.68 -3.53 1.11
C GLY A 149 12.01 -3.77 0.41
N GLY A 150 12.09 -3.55 -0.88
CA GLY A 150 13.36 -3.64 -1.59
C GLY A 150 13.45 -2.65 -2.74
N ALA A 151 14.68 -2.25 -3.05
CA ALA A 151 14.99 -1.40 -4.19
C ALA A 151 16.23 -1.95 -4.89
N PHE A 152 16.08 -2.20 -6.18
CA PHE A 152 17.06 -2.81 -7.07
C PHE A 152 17.12 -1.98 -8.33
N ILE A 153 17.77 -0.84 -8.19
CA ILE A 153 17.73 0.25 -9.15
C ILE A 153 19.13 0.47 -9.70
N SER A 154 19.26 0.49 -11.01
CA SER A 154 20.47 0.86 -11.72
C SER A 154 20.31 2.28 -12.28
N PRO A 155 21.41 3.05 -12.45
CA PRO A 155 21.33 4.36 -13.08
C PRO A 155 20.80 4.24 -14.52
N ILE A 156 19.84 5.09 -14.90
CA ILE A 156 19.18 5.03 -16.22
C ILE A 156 20.16 5.07 -17.40
N ALA A 157 21.31 5.74 -17.24
CA ALA A 157 22.37 5.80 -18.25
C ALA A 157 22.97 4.42 -18.61
N THR A 158 22.76 3.40 -17.78
CA THR A 158 23.23 2.03 -18.03
C THR A 158 22.22 1.15 -18.78
N TYR A 159 21.01 1.65 -19.03
CA TYR A 159 19.94 0.90 -19.69
C TYR A 159 20.29 0.63 -21.16
N ARG A 160 20.14 -0.61 -21.62
CA ARG A 160 20.43 -1.04 -23.00
C ARG A 160 19.29 -1.84 -23.61
N GLY A 161 18.05 -1.59 -23.19
CA GLY A 161 16.87 -2.28 -23.72
C GLY A 161 16.54 -3.61 -23.04
N GLN A 162 17.17 -3.94 -21.91
CA GLN A 162 16.86 -5.17 -21.17
C GLN A 162 15.49 -5.09 -20.48
N ASP A 163 14.88 -6.25 -20.22
CA ASP A 163 13.71 -6.35 -19.36
C ASP A 163 14.15 -6.26 -17.88
N PRO A 164 13.64 -5.28 -17.09
CA PRO A 164 13.99 -5.14 -15.68
C PRO A 164 13.81 -6.42 -14.86
N LEU A 165 12.73 -7.17 -15.14
CA LEU A 165 12.35 -8.33 -14.34
C LEU A 165 13.20 -9.56 -14.65
N LEU A 166 13.82 -9.61 -15.83
CA LEU A 166 14.79 -10.66 -16.19
C LEU A 166 16.22 -10.26 -15.83
N GLU A 167 16.59 -8.98 -15.99
CA GLU A 167 17.95 -8.56 -15.65
C GLU A 167 18.19 -8.61 -14.13
N GLU A 168 17.23 -8.13 -13.33
CA GLU A 168 17.32 -8.07 -11.87
C GLU A 168 16.56 -9.23 -11.19
N LEU A 169 16.38 -10.36 -11.88
CA LEU A 169 15.69 -11.55 -11.33
C LEU A 169 16.34 -12.11 -10.05
N HIS A 170 17.58 -11.71 -9.74
CA HIS A 170 18.31 -12.07 -8.54
C HIS A 170 17.48 -11.86 -7.26
N TRP A 171 16.58 -10.89 -7.25
CA TRP A 171 15.85 -10.54 -6.04
C TRP A 171 14.63 -11.41 -5.80
N PHE A 172 14.03 -11.94 -6.86
CA PHE A 172 13.09 -13.04 -6.75
C PHE A 172 13.80 -14.27 -6.19
N ASP A 173 15.02 -14.52 -6.65
CA ASP A 173 15.86 -15.61 -6.16
C ASP A 173 16.26 -15.46 -4.69
N VAL A 174 16.68 -14.27 -4.25
CA VAL A 174 17.05 -14.04 -2.84
C VAL A 174 15.83 -14.25 -1.95
N LEU A 175 14.65 -13.74 -2.31
CA LEU A 175 13.44 -13.99 -1.51
C LEU A 175 13.04 -15.48 -1.52
N ASP A 176 13.12 -16.16 -2.67
CA ASP A 176 12.92 -17.61 -2.75
C ASP A 176 13.91 -18.38 -1.87
N TYR A 177 15.19 -18.01 -1.90
CA TYR A 177 16.22 -18.59 -1.05
C TYR A 177 15.88 -18.40 0.43
N LEU A 178 15.45 -17.21 0.82
CA LEU A 178 15.10 -16.87 2.20
C LEU A 178 13.87 -17.65 2.70
N PHE A 179 12.79 -17.68 1.93
CA PHE A 179 11.53 -18.31 2.34
C PHE A 179 11.44 -19.82 2.03
N GLY A 180 12.21 -20.30 1.05
CA GLY A 180 12.14 -21.68 0.57
C GLY A 180 10.82 -22.04 -0.13
N LYS A 181 10.01 -21.05 -0.52
CA LYS A 181 8.70 -21.22 -1.15
C LYS A 181 8.47 -20.10 -2.17
N LYS A 182 7.67 -20.35 -3.21
CA LYS A 182 7.19 -19.32 -4.13
C LYS A 182 6.06 -18.47 -3.53
N PRO A 183 5.85 -17.23 -4.02
CA PRO A 183 4.71 -16.42 -3.62
C PRO A 183 3.39 -16.96 -4.16
N ASP A 184 2.35 -16.89 -3.33
CA ASP A 184 0.96 -17.22 -3.64
C ASP A 184 0.37 -16.24 -4.65
N ALA A 185 0.66 -14.93 -4.49
CA ALA A 185 0.22 -13.87 -5.40
C ALA A 185 1.39 -13.01 -5.86
N VAL A 186 1.37 -12.63 -7.14
CA VAL A 186 2.33 -11.72 -7.76
C VAL A 186 1.54 -10.67 -8.51
N TRP A 187 1.78 -9.40 -8.18
CA TRP A 187 1.20 -8.25 -8.86
C TRP A 187 2.33 -7.27 -9.20
N SER A 188 2.29 -6.62 -10.36
CA SER A 188 3.24 -5.56 -10.64
C SER A 188 2.64 -4.41 -11.44
N GLY A 189 3.24 -3.23 -11.28
CA GLY A 189 2.97 -2.02 -12.04
C GLY A 189 4.27 -1.30 -12.39
N GLY A 190 4.17 -0.01 -12.70
CA GLY A 190 5.29 0.85 -13.06
C GLY A 190 5.50 1.01 -14.57
N THR A 191 6.67 1.49 -14.94
CA THR A 191 7.04 1.83 -16.32
C THR A 191 7.83 0.72 -17.01
N LYS A 192 8.27 0.95 -18.25
CA LYS A 192 9.20 0.04 -18.95
C LYS A 192 10.61 0.04 -18.35
N TYR A 193 10.98 1.08 -17.60
CA TYR A 193 12.30 1.22 -16.98
C TYR A 193 12.29 0.74 -15.53
N LEU A 194 11.24 1.05 -14.78
CA LEU A 194 11.14 0.76 -13.35
C LEU A 194 9.82 0.06 -13.05
N ARG A 195 9.91 -1.09 -12.39
CA ARG A 195 8.77 -1.95 -12.02
C ARG A 195 8.55 -1.92 -10.52
N ASP A 196 7.30 -1.78 -10.11
CA ASP A 196 6.85 -1.95 -8.73
C ASP A 196 6.23 -3.34 -8.60
N VAL A 197 6.88 -4.26 -7.90
CA VAL A 197 6.49 -5.66 -7.80
C VAL A 197 6.05 -5.98 -6.38
N TYR A 198 4.86 -6.55 -6.24
CA TYR A 198 4.27 -7.00 -4.99
C TYR A 198 4.15 -8.52 -4.99
N LEU A 199 4.70 -9.15 -3.97
CA LEU A 199 4.74 -10.61 -3.80
C LEU A 199 4.13 -10.96 -2.45
N ARG A 200 3.16 -11.88 -2.44
CA ARG A 200 2.58 -12.40 -1.20
C ARG A 200 3.10 -13.80 -0.94
N TYR A 201 3.79 -14.00 0.17
CA TYR A 201 4.27 -15.32 0.58
C TYR A 201 3.30 -16.01 1.55
N PRO A 202 3.33 -17.36 1.62
CA PRO A 202 2.54 -18.12 2.59
C PRO A 202 2.77 -17.60 4.02
N GLY A 203 1.69 -17.42 4.78
CA GLY A 203 1.75 -16.83 6.13
C GLY A 203 1.59 -15.31 6.19
N GLY A 204 1.37 -14.65 5.05
CA GLY A 204 0.97 -13.23 4.99
C GLY A 204 2.12 -12.23 4.97
N ALA A 205 3.35 -12.67 4.66
CA ALA A 205 4.48 -11.77 4.46
C ALA A 205 4.42 -11.16 3.04
N ASP A 206 4.16 -9.86 2.97
CA ASP A 206 4.14 -9.12 1.71
C ASP A 206 5.50 -8.47 1.44
N ALA A 207 6.01 -8.67 0.23
CA ALA A 207 7.20 -8.00 -0.29
C ALA A 207 6.82 -6.99 -1.37
N HIS A 208 7.36 -5.78 -1.26
CA HIS A 208 7.27 -4.73 -2.27
C HIS A 208 8.67 -4.37 -2.75
N LEU A 209 8.93 -4.61 -4.04
CA LEU A 209 10.22 -4.40 -4.68
C LEU A 209 10.11 -3.36 -5.79
N LYS A 210 10.99 -2.37 -5.78
CA LYS A 210 11.26 -1.51 -6.94
C LYS A 210 12.42 -2.11 -7.74
N ILE A 211 12.21 -2.43 -9.01
CA ILE A 211 13.17 -3.16 -9.85
C ILE A 211 13.36 -2.44 -11.18
N GLY A 212 14.60 -2.10 -11.53
CA GLY A 212 14.94 -1.61 -12.88
C GLY A 212 15.88 -0.41 -12.88
N TRP A 213 15.50 0.65 -13.57
CA TRP A 213 16.32 1.82 -13.81
C TRP A 213 15.60 3.13 -13.50
N GLU A 214 16.30 4.04 -12.85
CA GLU A 214 15.83 5.38 -12.49
C GLU A 214 17.01 6.37 -12.51
N ASN A 215 16.72 7.67 -12.46
CA ASN A 215 17.75 8.69 -12.22
C ASN A 215 18.31 8.55 -10.80
N GLY A 216 19.63 8.61 -10.66
CA GLY A 216 20.30 8.59 -9.36
C GLY A 216 21.34 7.47 -9.25
N GLN A 217 21.68 7.17 -8.00
CA GLN A 217 22.68 6.15 -7.68
C GLN A 217 22.12 4.74 -7.85
N LYS A 218 23.03 3.79 -8.04
CA LYS A 218 22.70 2.38 -7.95
C LYS A 218 22.22 2.08 -6.53
N ILE A 219 21.20 1.22 -6.40
CA ILE A 219 20.65 0.76 -5.12
C ILE A 219 20.49 -0.75 -5.21
N ARG A 220 21.03 -1.51 -4.25
CA ARG A 220 20.69 -2.92 -4.02
C ARG A 220 20.39 -3.15 -2.55
N ALA A 221 19.13 -3.00 -2.15
CA ALA A 221 18.76 -3.09 -0.75
C ALA A 221 17.48 -3.91 -0.50
N LEU A 222 17.48 -4.65 0.60
CA LEU A 222 16.29 -5.28 1.21
C LEU A 222 16.07 -4.73 2.61
N ASN A 223 14.82 -4.56 2.97
CA ASN A 223 14.37 -4.04 4.25
C ASN A 223 13.31 -4.97 4.82
N PHE A 224 13.46 -5.39 6.07
CA PHE A 224 12.49 -6.23 6.76
C PHE A 224 11.93 -5.45 7.93
N VAL A 225 10.61 -5.40 8.05
CA VAL A 225 9.89 -4.73 9.13
C VAL A 225 9.08 -5.77 9.89
N THR A 226 9.28 -5.86 11.21
CA THR A 226 8.49 -6.74 12.08
C THR A 226 7.34 -5.98 12.73
N LYS A 227 6.29 -6.70 13.18
CA LYS A 227 5.26 -6.15 14.06
C LYS A 227 5.95 -5.61 15.32
N GLY A 228 5.80 -4.30 15.59
CA GLY A 228 6.55 -3.56 16.61
C GLY A 228 7.59 -2.58 16.05
N GLY A 229 7.76 -2.51 14.72
CA GLY A 229 8.51 -1.43 14.06
C GLY A 229 10.02 -1.65 13.94
N LYS A 230 10.56 -2.80 14.39
CA LYS A 230 11.98 -3.12 14.18
C LYS A 230 12.26 -3.26 12.69
N LYS A 231 13.18 -2.45 12.18
CA LYS A 231 13.62 -2.44 10.78
C LYS A 231 15.01 -3.03 10.66
N ILE A 232 15.18 -3.99 9.77
CA ILE A 232 16.48 -4.54 9.37
C ILE A 232 16.74 -4.09 7.94
N VAL A 233 17.80 -3.33 7.73
CA VAL A 233 18.23 -2.84 6.41
C VAL A 233 19.43 -3.66 5.96
N CYS A 234 19.37 -4.19 4.74
CA CYS A 234 20.40 -5.02 4.14
C CYS A 234 20.82 -4.41 2.82
N ASP A 235 22.02 -3.81 2.84
CA ASP A 235 22.65 -3.15 1.71
C ASP A 235 23.66 -4.10 1.05
N PHE A 236 23.31 -4.59 -0.13
CA PHE A 236 24.09 -5.54 -0.91
C PHE A 236 25.15 -4.88 -1.81
N GLU A 237 25.28 -3.55 -1.79
CA GLU A 237 26.36 -2.86 -2.50
C GLU A 237 27.64 -2.80 -1.67
N ARG A 238 27.53 -3.00 -0.35
CA ARG A 238 28.69 -3.11 0.51
C ARG A 238 29.57 -4.29 0.09
N PRO A 239 30.90 -4.11 0.02
CA PRO A 239 31.81 -5.18 -0.34
C PRO A 239 31.60 -6.42 0.53
N ALA A 240 31.47 -7.58 -0.13
CA ALA A 240 31.41 -8.85 0.57
C ALA A 240 32.80 -9.24 1.10
N ALA A 241 32.87 -9.70 2.35
CA ALA A 241 34.10 -10.20 2.96
C ALA A 241 34.70 -11.43 2.24
N ALA A 242 33.88 -12.15 1.48
CA ALA A 242 34.30 -13.25 0.62
C ALA A 242 33.67 -13.10 -0.76
N GLU A 243 34.44 -13.36 -1.81
CA GLU A 243 33.99 -13.27 -3.20
C GLU A 243 32.83 -14.27 -3.48
N PRO A 244 31.61 -13.79 -3.76
CA PRO A 244 30.45 -14.67 -3.94
C PRO A 244 30.57 -15.64 -5.13
N LEU A 245 31.13 -15.18 -6.26
CA LEU A 245 31.31 -16.02 -7.46
C LEU A 245 32.21 -17.23 -7.18
N LYS A 246 33.25 -17.04 -6.36
CA LYS A 246 34.12 -18.15 -5.95
C LYS A 246 33.35 -19.21 -5.17
N LYS A 247 32.55 -18.79 -4.18
CA LYS A 247 31.73 -19.72 -3.38
C LYS A 247 30.68 -20.43 -4.24
N GLU A 248 30.11 -19.74 -5.21
CA GLU A 248 29.15 -20.28 -6.16
C GLU A 248 29.77 -21.40 -7.02
N LEU A 249 30.94 -21.16 -7.62
CA LEU A 249 31.65 -22.17 -8.40
C LEU A 249 32.19 -23.32 -7.52
N GLU A 250 32.60 -23.05 -6.29
CA GLU A 250 32.96 -24.10 -5.31
C GLU A 250 31.75 -25.00 -4.97
N ALA A 251 30.55 -24.43 -4.87
CA ALA A 251 29.33 -25.21 -4.66
C ALA A 251 28.98 -26.09 -5.87
N PHE A 252 29.19 -25.58 -7.09
CA PHE A 252 29.03 -26.37 -8.31
C PHE A 252 29.99 -27.56 -8.36
N ILE A 253 31.29 -27.32 -8.09
CA ILE A 253 32.31 -28.39 -8.01
C ILE A 253 31.94 -29.40 -6.92
N GLY A 254 31.47 -28.92 -5.76
CA GLY A 254 30.96 -29.77 -4.69
C GLY A 254 29.84 -30.71 -5.17
N ALA A 255 28.87 -30.18 -5.91
CA ALA A 255 27.78 -30.96 -6.48
C ALA A 255 28.27 -32.01 -7.48
N LEU A 256 29.22 -31.67 -8.36
CA LEU A 256 29.86 -32.64 -9.28
C LEU A 256 30.57 -33.77 -8.53
N CYS A 257 31.19 -33.45 -7.39
CA CYS A 257 31.82 -34.42 -6.50
C CYS A 257 30.82 -35.17 -5.60
N GLY A 258 29.50 -35.02 -5.79
CA GLY A 258 28.47 -35.70 -5.01
C GLY A 258 28.26 -35.18 -3.59
N GLN A 259 28.65 -33.94 -3.29
CA GLN A 259 28.27 -33.31 -2.02
C GLN A 259 26.76 -33.06 -1.99
N LYS A 260 26.11 -33.35 -0.85
CA LYS A 260 24.66 -33.17 -0.66
C LYS A 260 24.25 -31.73 -0.30
N ASN A 261 25.12 -30.75 -0.54
CA ASN A 261 24.84 -29.35 -0.26
C ASN A 261 23.77 -28.83 -1.22
N ALA A 262 22.80 -28.08 -0.71
CA ALA A 262 21.79 -27.45 -1.55
C ALA A 262 22.41 -26.39 -2.46
N TYR A 263 22.06 -26.42 -3.74
CA TYR A 263 22.43 -25.42 -4.74
C TYR A 263 21.20 -25.01 -5.56
N PRO A 264 21.21 -23.82 -6.19
CA PRO A 264 20.15 -23.41 -7.10
C PRO A 264 20.10 -24.31 -8.34
N ASN A 265 19.31 -25.39 -8.26
CA ASN A 265 19.18 -26.36 -9.35
C ASN A 265 18.20 -25.89 -10.45
N GLY A 266 17.97 -26.73 -11.47
CA GLY A 266 17.00 -26.44 -12.54
C GLY A 266 15.59 -26.10 -12.05
N GLU A 267 15.12 -26.72 -10.97
CA GLU A 267 13.80 -26.46 -10.39
C GLU A 267 13.74 -25.05 -9.77
N VAL A 268 14.79 -24.64 -9.06
CA VAL A 268 14.94 -23.27 -8.56
C VAL A 268 14.93 -22.31 -9.74
N GLY A 269 15.76 -22.54 -10.76
CA GLY A 269 15.83 -21.68 -11.94
C GLY A 269 14.48 -21.51 -12.64
N ALA A 270 13.73 -22.60 -12.84
CA ALA A 270 12.39 -22.56 -13.43
C ALA A 270 11.41 -21.75 -12.58
N ARG A 271 11.43 -21.92 -11.26
CA ARG A 271 10.58 -21.17 -10.32
C ARG A 271 10.88 -19.67 -10.33
N ILE A 272 12.14 -19.27 -10.44
CA ILE A 272 12.50 -17.84 -10.49
C ILE A 272 12.04 -17.21 -11.82
N VAL A 273 12.21 -17.92 -12.94
CA VAL A 273 11.67 -17.48 -14.24
C VAL A 273 10.14 -17.40 -14.19
N GLU A 274 9.45 -18.36 -13.56
CA GLU A 274 8.00 -18.33 -13.34
C GLU A 274 7.57 -17.05 -12.60
N ILE A 275 8.26 -16.68 -11.52
CA ILE A 275 7.94 -15.46 -10.75
C ILE A 275 8.15 -14.20 -11.61
N ALA A 276 9.27 -14.11 -12.32
CA ALA A 276 9.54 -12.97 -13.21
C ALA A 276 8.52 -12.87 -14.34
N GLU A 277 8.13 -14.01 -14.94
CA GLU A 277 7.13 -14.06 -15.99
C GLU A 277 5.73 -13.71 -15.47
N ARG A 278 5.35 -14.17 -14.27
CA ARG A 278 4.10 -13.75 -13.60
C ARG A 278 4.07 -12.25 -13.34
N ALA A 279 5.19 -11.67 -12.89
CA ALA A 279 5.31 -10.23 -12.72
C ALA A 279 5.22 -9.50 -14.06
N LYS A 280 5.81 -10.03 -15.14
CA LYS A 280 5.75 -9.45 -16.49
C LYS A 280 4.37 -9.51 -17.12
N ARG A 281 3.64 -10.62 -16.93
CA ARG A 281 2.26 -10.80 -17.43
C ARG A 281 1.28 -9.78 -16.83
N HIS A 282 1.65 -9.13 -15.73
CA HIS A 282 1.02 -7.91 -15.25
C HIS A 282 1.41 -6.71 -16.13
N SER A 283 0.79 -6.62 -17.30
CA SER A 283 0.53 -5.32 -17.91
C SER A 283 -0.72 -4.77 -17.23
N PRO A 284 -0.74 -3.50 -16.75
CA PRO A 284 -2.00 -2.88 -16.37
C PRO A 284 -2.96 -3.06 -17.56
N PRO A 285 -4.17 -3.60 -17.34
CA PRO A 285 -5.11 -3.80 -18.43
C PRO A 285 -5.33 -2.48 -19.15
N LYS A 286 -5.61 -2.51 -20.46
CA LYS A 286 -5.87 -1.30 -21.25
C LYS A 286 -6.91 -0.38 -20.58
N THR A 287 -7.83 -0.97 -19.82
CA THR A 287 -8.85 -0.25 -19.06
C THR A 287 -9.04 -0.92 -17.69
N PRO A 288 -8.31 -0.51 -16.64
CA PRO A 288 -8.39 -1.16 -15.33
C PRO A 288 -9.71 -0.88 -14.62
N ARG A 289 -10.31 -1.90 -14.03
CA ARG A 289 -11.56 -1.81 -13.27
C ARG A 289 -11.29 -1.52 -11.80
N VAL A 290 -11.95 -0.49 -11.27
CA VAL A 290 -11.83 -0.07 -9.87
C VAL A 290 -13.10 -0.44 -9.11
N ALA A 291 -12.96 -1.09 -7.96
CA ALA A 291 -14.04 -1.15 -6.97
C ALA A 291 -13.84 -0.08 -5.89
N VAL A 292 -14.92 0.61 -5.53
CA VAL A 292 -14.95 1.48 -4.35
C VAL A 292 -15.96 0.92 -3.36
N ILE A 293 -15.54 0.69 -2.12
CA ILE A 293 -16.36 0.08 -1.07
C ILE A 293 -16.77 1.14 -0.04
N GLY A 294 -18.08 1.40 0.06
CA GLY A 294 -18.68 2.39 0.94
C GLY A 294 -19.09 3.66 0.19
N GLY A 295 -20.37 3.93 0.11
CA GLY A 295 -20.97 5.11 -0.51
C GLY A 295 -21.12 6.30 0.42
N GLY A 296 -20.25 6.45 1.43
CA GLY A 296 -20.09 7.73 2.14
C GLY A 296 -19.43 8.77 1.23
N ILE A 297 -19.29 10.02 1.70
CA ILE A 297 -18.65 11.09 0.90
C ILE A 297 -17.27 10.68 0.35
N PHE A 298 -16.42 10.05 1.15
CA PHE A 298 -15.10 9.62 0.69
C PHE A 298 -15.14 8.62 -0.47
N GLY A 299 -15.98 7.59 -0.38
CA GLY A 299 -16.07 6.60 -1.46
C GLY A 299 -16.82 7.12 -2.67
N ALA A 300 -17.87 7.92 -2.49
CA ALA A 300 -18.55 8.55 -3.61
C ALA A 300 -17.64 9.54 -4.35
N THR A 301 -16.89 10.38 -3.62
CA THR A 301 -15.90 11.30 -4.22
C THR A 301 -14.76 10.53 -4.90
N ALA A 302 -14.25 9.46 -4.28
CA ALA A 302 -13.27 8.59 -4.93
C ALA A 302 -13.80 8.00 -6.24
N ALA A 303 -15.04 7.52 -6.26
CA ALA A 303 -15.66 7.01 -7.48
C ALA A 303 -15.79 8.10 -8.55
N LEU A 304 -16.18 9.33 -8.18
CA LEU A 304 -16.29 10.46 -9.11
C LEU A 304 -14.95 10.87 -9.72
N VAL A 305 -13.89 10.95 -8.91
CA VAL A 305 -12.54 11.32 -9.38
C VAL A 305 -11.96 10.22 -10.27
N LEU A 306 -12.02 8.96 -9.82
CA LEU A 306 -11.47 7.83 -10.55
C LEU A 306 -12.30 7.50 -11.81
N GLY A 307 -13.61 7.72 -11.79
CA GLY A 307 -14.52 7.50 -12.92
C GLY A 307 -14.26 8.38 -14.13
N ARG A 308 -13.41 9.41 -14.00
CA ARG A 308 -12.91 10.20 -15.14
C ARG A 308 -11.84 9.47 -15.95
N HIS A 309 -11.21 8.45 -15.36
CA HIS A 309 -10.06 7.74 -15.93
C HIS A 309 -10.29 6.24 -16.07
N PHE A 310 -11.17 5.67 -15.25
CA PHE A 310 -11.35 4.22 -15.12
C PHE A 310 -12.83 3.83 -15.01
N PRO A 311 -13.21 2.62 -15.46
CA PRO A 311 -14.47 2.00 -15.08
C PRO A 311 -14.50 1.73 -13.57
N VAL A 312 -15.47 2.32 -12.88
CA VAL A 312 -15.63 2.22 -11.42
C VAL A 312 -16.93 1.52 -11.07
N VAL A 313 -16.89 0.62 -10.09
CA VAL A 313 -18.08 0.10 -9.40
C VAL A 313 -18.08 0.58 -7.96
N LEU A 314 -19.06 1.41 -7.59
CA LEU A 314 -19.25 1.89 -6.22
C LEU A 314 -20.25 0.97 -5.50
N PHE A 315 -19.81 0.27 -4.47
CA PHE A 315 -20.63 -0.59 -3.64
C PHE A 315 -21.08 0.11 -2.36
N GLU A 316 -22.39 0.13 -2.13
CA GLU A 316 -23.01 0.63 -0.90
C GLU A 316 -23.98 -0.41 -0.35
N LYS A 317 -23.80 -0.77 0.93
CA LYS A 317 -24.64 -1.77 1.60
C LYS A 317 -26.06 -1.25 1.87
N ASN A 318 -26.22 0.05 1.98
CA ASN A 318 -27.48 0.72 2.27
C ASN A 318 -28.29 0.94 0.98
N PRO A 319 -29.60 1.23 1.09
CA PRO A 319 -30.43 1.56 -0.07
C PRO A 319 -30.10 2.91 -0.70
N ASP A 320 -29.17 3.68 -0.12
CA ASP A 320 -28.78 5.00 -0.64
C ASP A 320 -27.38 5.37 -0.11
N ILE A 321 -26.70 6.30 -0.80
CA ILE A 321 -25.41 6.86 -0.37
C ILE A 321 -25.58 7.79 0.84
N PHE A 322 -24.47 8.04 1.53
CA PHE A 322 -24.34 8.96 2.67
C PHE A 322 -25.11 8.58 3.94
N GLY A 323 -25.73 7.40 4.02
CA GLY A 323 -26.65 7.03 5.10
C GLY A 323 -26.05 6.83 6.51
N GLU A 324 -24.74 6.94 6.70
CA GLU A 324 -24.07 6.70 7.99
C GLU A 324 -23.27 7.91 8.47
N ALA A 325 -21.93 7.83 8.50
CA ALA A 325 -21.07 8.89 9.05
C ALA A 325 -21.19 10.22 8.30
N THR A 326 -21.55 10.20 7.01
CA THR A 326 -21.82 11.43 6.23
C THR A 326 -23.15 12.09 6.61
N LEU A 327 -24.14 11.33 7.06
CA LEU A 327 -25.39 11.85 7.62
C LEU A 327 -25.20 12.32 9.06
N ALA A 328 -24.62 11.48 9.91
CA ALA A 328 -24.51 11.73 11.34
C ALA A 328 -23.23 12.50 11.70
N ASN A 329 -23.13 13.74 11.24
CA ASN A 329 -22.07 14.68 11.60
C ASN A 329 -22.60 16.13 11.68
N GLN A 330 -21.72 17.07 12.05
CA GLN A 330 -22.10 18.47 12.35
C GLN A 330 -22.04 19.41 11.15
N TYR A 331 -21.94 18.87 9.93
CA TYR A 331 -22.01 19.61 8.67
C TYR A 331 -21.05 20.79 8.49
N ARG A 332 -20.00 20.87 9.31
CA ARG A 332 -19.05 21.99 9.26
C ARG A 332 -18.12 21.92 8.06
N HIS A 333 -18.02 23.03 7.36
CA HIS A 333 -17.00 23.28 6.35
C HIS A 333 -15.79 23.95 7.03
N HIS A 334 -14.98 23.11 7.68
CA HIS A 334 -13.91 23.52 8.60
C HIS A 334 -12.84 24.42 7.95
N TYR A 335 -12.37 25.42 8.70
CA TYR A 335 -11.22 26.27 8.36
C TYR A 335 -9.98 25.95 9.21
N GLY A 336 -10.16 25.22 10.32
CA GLY A 336 -9.06 24.80 11.20
C GLY A 336 -9.20 25.25 12.65
N TYR A 337 -10.10 26.20 12.96
CA TYR A 337 -10.29 26.71 14.33
C TYR A 337 -10.59 25.63 15.38
N HIS A 338 -11.13 24.49 14.94
CA HIS A 338 -11.46 23.35 15.79
C HIS A 338 -10.23 22.58 16.33
N TYR A 339 -9.03 22.86 15.85
CA TYR A 339 -7.82 22.09 16.15
C TYR A 339 -6.68 22.93 16.74
N PRO A 340 -6.91 23.71 17.82
CA PRO A 340 -5.93 24.64 18.35
C PRO A 340 -4.65 23.97 18.88
N ARG A 341 -4.67 22.66 19.13
CA ARG A 341 -3.52 21.88 19.60
C ARG A 341 -2.86 21.03 18.51
N SER A 342 -3.27 21.19 17.24
CA SER A 342 -2.68 20.49 16.09
C SER A 342 -2.54 21.41 14.87
N PRO A 343 -1.44 22.17 14.78
CA PRO A 343 -1.10 23.00 13.62
C PRO A 343 -1.08 22.21 12.30
N GLU A 344 -0.64 20.95 12.33
CA GLU A 344 -0.59 20.07 11.16
C GLU A 344 -2.01 19.81 10.62
N THR A 345 -2.97 19.59 11.52
CA THR A 345 -4.38 19.41 11.16
C THR A 345 -4.98 20.70 10.59
N ILE A 346 -4.62 21.87 11.13
CA ILE A 346 -5.05 23.17 10.60
C ILE A 346 -4.58 23.34 9.16
N LYS A 347 -3.28 23.11 8.91
CA LYS A 347 -2.69 23.22 7.57
C LYS A 347 -3.36 22.29 6.56
N GLU A 348 -3.54 21.02 6.92
CA GLU A 348 -4.22 20.04 6.06
C GLU A 348 -5.65 20.48 5.70
N VAL A 349 -6.40 21.03 6.67
CA VAL A 349 -7.76 21.54 6.42
C VAL A 349 -7.76 22.73 5.46
N GLN A 350 -6.83 23.68 5.64
CA GLN A 350 -6.72 24.85 4.77
C GLN A 350 -6.41 24.47 3.32
N GLU A 351 -5.51 23.50 3.11
CA GLU A 351 -5.18 22.96 1.79
C GLU A 351 -6.38 22.23 1.17
N ALA A 352 -7.00 21.33 1.92
CA ALA A 352 -8.12 20.51 1.45
C ALA A 352 -9.40 21.31 1.16
N ARG A 353 -9.59 22.46 1.82
CA ARG A 353 -10.77 23.31 1.62
C ARG A 353 -10.94 23.74 0.16
N ARG A 354 -9.85 24.16 -0.49
CA ARG A 354 -9.87 24.59 -1.89
C ARG A 354 -10.29 23.45 -2.81
N ASP A 355 -9.76 22.26 -2.55
CA ASP A 355 -10.12 21.05 -3.27
C ASP A 355 -11.61 20.71 -3.10
N PHE A 356 -12.13 20.77 -1.88
CA PHE A 356 -13.55 20.52 -1.63
C PHE A 356 -14.45 21.51 -2.35
N GLU A 357 -14.17 22.81 -2.20
CA GLU A 357 -14.94 23.88 -2.84
C GLU A 357 -14.86 23.77 -4.37
N SER A 358 -13.75 23.32 -4.95
CA SER A 358 -13.63 23.15 -6.42
C SER A 358 -14.63 22.15 -7.01
N VAL A 359 -15.16 21.23 -6.19
CA VAL A 359 -16.11 20.19 -6.64
C VAL A 359 -17.50 20.42 -6.05
N TYR A 360 -17.59 20.93 -4.82
CA TYR A 360 -18.82 20.93 -4.03
C TYR A 360 -19.26 22.32 -3.56
N ARG A 361 -18.79 23.40 -4.20
CA ARG A 361 -19.13 24.79 -3.84
C ARG A 361 -20.63 25.03 -3.69
N GLU A 362 -21.44 24.49 -4.60
CA GLU A 362 -22.90 24.64 -4.61
C GLU A 362 -23.58 24.11 -3.33
N ALA A 363 -22.94 23.15 -2.65
CA ALA A 363 -23.42 22.59 -1.40
C ALA A 363 -22.90 23.36 -0.18
N VAL A 364 -21.90 24.23 -0.34
CA VAL A 364 -21.39 25.06 0.76
C VAL A 364 -22.36 26.22 0.99
N SER A 365 -22.91 26.27 2.19
CA SER A 365 -23.86 27.27 2.62
C SER A 365 -23.19 28.24 3.59
N SER A 366 -22.88 29.42 3.07
CA SER A 366 -22.53 30.63 3.82
C SER A 366 -23.75 31.56 3.88
N GLY A 367 -23.90 32.36 4.93
CA GLY A 367 -25.07 33.25 5.08
C GLY A 367 -25.50 33.49 6.51
N PHE A 368 -24.82 32.87 7.46
CA PHE A 368 -24.94 33.13 8.89
C PHE A 368 -23.54 33.28 9.49
N PRO A 369 -23.37 34.03 10.57
CA PRO A 369 -22.11 34.12 11.28
C PRO A 369 -21.81 32.84 12.06
N SER A 370 -20.53 32.45 12.07
CA SER A 370 -20.03 31.30 12.83
C SER A 370 -19.05 31.77 13.89
N TYR A 371 -19.21 31.29 15.12
CA TYR A 371 -18.40 31.71 16.26
C TYR A 371 -17.70 30.54 16.93
N TYR A 372 -16.44 30.77 17.27
CA TYR A 372 -15.62 29.89 18.09
C TYR A 372 -15.35 30.58 19.42
N CYS A 373 -15.65 29.92 20.52
CA CYS A 373 -15.56 30.51 21.85
C CYS A 373 -14.72 29.63 22.77
N VAL A 374 -13.86 30.24 23.58
CA VAL A 374 -13.08 29.52 24.60
C VAL A 374 -13.82 29.58 25.92
N SER A 375 -14.14 28.43 26.51
CA SER A 375 -14.83 28.37 27.81
C SER A 375 -13.97 28.98 28.93
N ARG A 376 -14.58 29.65 29.92
CA ARG A 376 -13.86 30.09 31.14
C ARG A 376 -13.48 28.92 32.04
N LYS A 377 -14.30 27.88 32.06
CA LYS A 377 -14.11 26.71 32.93
C LYS A 377 -13.86 25.45 32.09
N GLY A 378 -12.85 24.68 32.50
CA GLY A 378 -12.52 23.37 31.93
C GLY A 378 -11.97 23.41 30.51
N SER A 379 -11.57 24.58 29.97
CA SER A 379 -10.92 24.64 28.67
C SER A 379 -9.46 24.20 28.77
N LEU A 380 -8.98 23.46 27.77
CA LEU A 380 -7.59 23.02 27.65
C LEU A 380 -6.68 24.06 26.98
N VAL A 381 -7.25 25.15 26.46
CA VAL A 381 -6.51 26.30 25.90
C VAL A 381 -7.07 27.60 26.47
N SER A 382 -6.18 28.55 26.76
CA SER A 382 -6.59 29.92 27.13
C SER A 382 -6.99 30.75 25.91
N ALA A 383 -7.73 31.83 26.12
CA ALA A 383 -8.05 32.81 25.08
C ALA A 383 -6.79 33.31 24.35
N LYS A 384 -5.73 33.64 25.11
CA LYS A 384 -4.45 34.10 24.56
C LYS A 384 -3.82 33.06 23.64
N GLN A 385 -3.71 31.81 24.11
CA GLN A 385 -3.16 30.71 23.31
C GLN A 385 -3.98 30.46 22.05
N PHE A 386 -5.31 30.49 22.14
CA PHE A 386 -6.19 30.29 20.99
C PHE A 386 -5.99 31.36 19.91
N LEU A 387 -5.93 32.64 20.31
CA LEU A 387 -5.68 33.75 19.39
C LEU A 387 -4.27 33.68 18.77
N GLU A 388 -3.26 33.30 19.54
CA GLU A 388 -1.90 33.08 19.04
C GLU A 388 -1.85 31.97 17.99
N VAL A 389 -2.54 30.85 18.22
CA VAL A 389 -2.64 29.76 17.25
C VAL A 389 -3.33 30.24 15.97
N CYS A 390 -4.40 31.01 16.09
CA CYS A 390 -5.07 31.58 14.92
C CYS A 390 -4.13 32.50 14.12
N LYS A 391 -3.41 33.39 14.80
CA LYS A 391 -2.43 34.29 14.18
C LYS A 391 -1.31 33.52 13.48
N LYS A 392 -0.70 32.54 14.17
CA LYS A 392 0.41 31.72 13.63
C LYS A 392 0.01 30.92 12.38
N ASN A 393 -1.25 30.51 12.28
CA ASN A 393 -1.76 29.71 11.16
C ASN A 393 -2.57 30.54 10.14
N ASN A 394 -2.48 31.87 10.16
CA ASN A 394 -3.20 32.76 9.25
C ASN A 394 -4.72 32.52 9.20
N LEU A 395 -5.32 32.19 10.34
CA LEU A 395 -6.76 32.04 10.48
C LEU A 395 -7.39 33.43 10.73
N PRO A 396 -8.34 33.90 9.89
CA PRO A 396 -9.01 35.19 10.11
C PRO A 396 -9.70 35.31 11.47
N VAL A 397 -9.28 36.27 12.29
CA VAL A 397 -9.87 36.51 13.60
C VAL A 397 -10.56 37.86 13.64
N LYS A 398 -11.84 37.87 14.02
CA LYS A 398 -12.56 39.07 14.46
C LYS A 398 -13.18 38.79 15.82
N ILE A 399 -12.69 39.42 16.88
CA ILE A 399 -13.32 39.31 18.21
C ILE A 399 -14.71 39.94 18.13
N ALA A 400 -15.72 39.12 18.35
CA ALA A 400 -17.14 39.51 18.29
C ALA A 400 -17.96 38.41 18.95
N TYR A 401 -19.10 38.79 19.51
CA TYR A 401 -20.01 37.87 20.19
C TYR A 401 -21.27 37.66 19.34
N PRO A 402 -21.83 36.44 19.31
CA PRO A 402 -23.15 36.23 18.75
C PRO A 402 -24.20 36.91 19.65
N PRO A 403 -25.45 37.02 19.18
CA PRO A 403 -26.58 37.47 20.00
C PRO A 403 -26.71 36.64 21.29
N ASP A 404 -27.21 37.27 22.36
CA ASP A 404 -27.16 36.69 23.71
C ASP A 404 -28.01 35.41 23.85
N ILE A 405 -29.02 35.24 22.97
CA ILE A 405 -29.77 34.00 22.88
C ILE A 405 -28.88 32.81 22.46
N PHE A 406 -27.81 33.04 21.69
CA PHE A 406 -26.91 32.00 21.22
C PHE A 406 -25.70 31.78 22.13
N LEU A 407 -25.36 32.75 22.98
CA LEU A 407 -24.22 32.63 23.88
C LEU A 407 -24.39 33.43 25.17
N ASN A 408 -24.31 32.74 26.30
CA ASN A 408 -24.10 33.37 27.59
C ASN A 408 -22.64 33.86 27.72
N ARG A 409 -22.40 35.15 27.51
CA ARG A 409 -21.05 35.74 27.47
C ARG A 409 -20.25 35.53 28.76
N ASN A 410 -20.91 35.40 29.91
CA ASN A 410 -20.27 35.18 31.20
C ASN A 410 -19.58 33.82 31.32
N THR A 411 -19.89 32.87 30.42
CA THR A 411 -19.34 31.52 30.44
C THR A 411 -18.08 31.35 29.60
N VAL A 412 -17.72 32.36 28.79
CA VAL A 412 -16.59 32.30 27.85
C VAL A 412 -15.56 33.40 28.11
N SER A 413 -14.29 33.07 27.89
CA SER A 413 -13.16 34.02 28.02
C SER A 413 -12.96 34.85 26.76
N VAL A 414 -13.25 34.29 25.59
CA VAL A 414 -13.25 35.00 24.30
C VAL A 414 -14.25 34.37 23.34
N SER A 415 -14.81 35.18 22.44
CA SER A 415 -15.57 34.75 21.27
C SER A 415 -14.98 35.40 20.01
N ILE A 416 -14.76 34.59 18.97
CA ILE A 416 -14.30 35.08 17.68
C ILE A 416 -15.32 34.72 16.60
N ARG A 417 -15.66 35.70 15.76
CA ARG A 417 -16.40 35.50 14.53
C ARG A 417 -15.44 34.99 13.45
N THR A 418 -15.90 33.96 12.75
CA THR A 418 -15.13 33.25 11.73
C THR A 418 -15.90 33.22 10.40
N PRO A 419 -15.20 33.05 9.27
CA PRO A 419 -15.81 32.83 7.96
C PRO A 419 -16.27 31.38 7.74
N GLU A 420 -16.27 30.51 8.77
CA GLU A 420 -16.66 29.11 8.59
C GLU A 420 -18.11 28.98 8.13
N ALA A 421 -18.29 28.13 7.12
CA ALA A 421 -19.59 27.78 6.57
C ALA A 421 -20.02 26.38 7.04
N VAL A 422 -21.20 25.96 6.62
CA VAL A 422 -21.63 24.56 6.66
C VAL A 422 -21.80 24.03 5.25
N TYR A 423 -21.83 22.72 5.07
CA TYR A 423 -22.34 22.12 3.84
C TYR A 423 -23.77 21.62 4.05
N ASP A 424 -24.65 21.96 3.11
CA ASP A 424 -26.01 21.43 3.07
C ASP A 424 -25.95 19.96 2.63
N TYR A 425 -26.28 19.06 3.56
CA TYR A 425 -26.27 17.61 3.33
C TYR A 425 -27.12 17.19 2.13
N LYS A 426 -28.32 17.77 1.98
CA LYS A 426 -29.26 17.38 0.90
C LYS A 426 -28.72 17.84 -0.44
N LYS A 427 -28.22 19.07 -0.54
CA LYS A 427 -27.59 19.60 -1.77
C LYS A 427 -26.33 18.81 -2.13
N LEU A 428 -25.45 18.53 -1.17
CA LEU A 428 -24.23 17.76 -1.40
C LEU A 428 -24.56 16.37 -1.95
N LYS A 429 -25.51 15.67 -1.31
CA LYS A 429 -25.97 14.36 -1.76
C LYS A 429 -26.60 14.41 -3.15
N GLY A 430 -27.45 15.40 -3.41
CA GLY A 430 -28.08 15.61 -4.72
C GLY A 430 -27.07 15.87 -5.83
N LEU A 431 -26.09 16.73 -5.58
CA LEU A 431 -24.98 17.02 -6.49
C LEU A 431 -24.18 15.75 -6.80
N VAL A 432 -23.77 15.00 -5.76
CA VAL A 432 -23.01 13.75 -5.94
C VAL A 432 -23.82 12.71 -6.71
N TRP A 433 -25.10 12.52 -6.41
CA TRP A 433 -25.96 11.61 -7.17
C TRP A 433 -26.09 12.01 -8.64
N ARG A 434 -26.29 13.31 -8.91
CA ARG A 434 -26.37 13.85 -10.27
C ARG A 434 -25.10 13.50 -11.05
N THR A 435 -23.94 13.79 -10.48
CA THR A 435 -22.65 13.51 -11.14
C THR A 435 -22.38 12.01 -11.28
N LEU A 436 -22.73 11.18 -10.29
CA LEU A 436 -22.57 9.73 -10.37
C LEU A 436 -23.42 9.13 -11.50
N ARG A 437 -24.66 9.60 -11.68
CA ARG A 437 -25.59 9.11 -12.73
C ARG A 437 -25.20 9.57 -14.13
N GLN A 438 -24.62 10.77 -14.24
CA GLN A 438 -24.19 11.34 -15.52
C GLN A 438 -22.87 10.74 -16.04
N ASN A 439 -22.10 10.05 -15.19
CA ASN A 439 -20.82 9.46 -15.60
C ASN A 439 -21.01 8.00 -16.06
N PRO A 440 -20.85 7.68 -17.35
CA PRO A 440 -21.06 6.33 -17.88
C PRO A 440 -20.02 5.31 -17.40
N ASN A 441 -18.86 5.76 -16.92
CA ASN A 441 -17.83 4.88 -16.38
C ASN A 441 -18.13 4.43 -14.94
N ILE A 442 -19.14 4.99 -14.28
CA ILE A 442 -19.44 4.68 -12.88
C ILE A 442 -20.73 3.87 -12.77
N LYS A 443 -20.62 2.67 -12.22
CA LYS A 443 -21.77 1.84 -11.84
C LYS A 443 -21.95 1.86 -10.32
N VAL A 444 -23.08 2.40 -9.86
CA VAL A 444 -23.42 2.37 -8.42
C VAL A 444 -24.27 1.13 -8.12
N LYS A 445 -23.84 0.33 -7.14
CA LYS A 445 -24.54 -0.86 -6.64
C LYS A 445 -24.96 -0.63 -5.19
N LEU A 446 -26.23 -0.25 -5.01
CA LEU A 446 -26.88 -0.10 -3.71
C LEU A 446 -27.32 -1.46 -3.15
N ASN A 447 -27.63 -1.53 -1.87
CA ASN A 447 -27.99 -2.77 -1.15
C ASN A 447 -26.99 -3.92 -1.42
N SER A 448 -25.72 -3.59 -1.63
CA SER A 448 -24.66 -4.51 -2.05
C SER A 448 -23.49 -4.39 -1.07
N GLU A 449 -23.45 -5.30 -0.10
CA GLU A 449 -22.41 -5.37 0.91
C GLU A 449 -21.25 -6.24 0.43
N ILE A 450 -20.02 -5.74 0.50
CA ILE A 450 -18.84 -6.60 0.37
C ILE A 450 -18.63 -7.31 1.71
N VAL A 451 -18.62 -8.65 1.69
CA VAL A 451 -18.53 -9.48 2.90
C VAL A 451 -17.21 -10.23 3.03
N SER A 452 -16.47 -10.39 1.94
CA SER A 452 -15.10 -10.88 1.93
C SER A 452 -14.35 -10.42 0.69
N ALA A 453 -13.02 -10.47 0.77
CA ALA A 453 -12.12 -10.19 -0.34
C ALA A 453 -10.93 -11.15 -0.30
N ARG A 454 -10.40 -11.53 -1.46
CA ARG A 454 -9.16 -12.31 -1.57
C ARG A 454 -8.35 -11.88 -2.80
N LEU A 455 -7.06 -12.18 -2.79
CA LEU A 455 -6.22 -12.07 -3.98
C LEU A 455 -6.26 -13.39 -4.76
N ASN A 456 -6.33 -13.33 -6.09
CA ASN A 456 -6.01 -14.48 -6.92
C ASN A 456 -4.48 -14.61 -7.11
N ASN A 457 -4.03 -15.64 -7.84
CA ASN A 457 -2.61 -15.88 -8.12
C ASN A 457 -1.93 -14.75 -8.91
N ALA A 458 -2.71 -13.95 -9.64
CA ALA A 458 -2.28 -12.75 -10.35
C ALA A 458 -2.40 -11.48 -9.47
N GLY A 459 -2.76 -11.59 -8.19
CA GLY A 459 -2.93 -10.42 -7.31
C GLY A 459 -4.10 -9.51 -7.67
N LYS A 460 -5.04 -9.98 -8.50
CA LYS A 460 -6.32 -9.29 -8.69
C LYS A 460 -7.25 -9.55 -7.51
N LYS A 461 -8.13 -8.59 -7.24
CA LYS A 461 -8.97 -8.58 -6.05
C LYS A 461 -10.30 -9.20 -6.41
N ILE A 462 -10.61 -10.31 -5.75
CA ILE A 462 -11.90 -10.97 -5.86
C ILE A 462 -12.74 -10.52 -4.67
N LEU A 463 -13.84 -9.83 -4.93
CA LEU A 463 -14.78 -9.34 -3.92
C LEU A 463 -16.05 -10.19 -3.92
N VAL A 464 -16.47 -10.67 -2.75
CA VAL A 464 -17.74 -11.39 -2.58
C VAL A 464 -18.83 -10.42 -2.15
N ILE A 465 -19.93 -10.41 -2.90
CA ILE A 465 -21.00 -9.42 -2.75
C ILE A 465 -22.26 -10.10 -2.19
N LYS A 466 -22.73 -9.60 -1.06
CA LYS A 466 -24.04 -9.95 -0.50
C LYS A 466 -25.04 -8.88 -0.92
N ALA A 467 -25.98 -9.24 -1.81
CA ALA A 467 -27.07 -8.36 -2.20
C ALA A 467 -28.35 -8.69 -1.39
N LYS A 468 -29.32 -7.79 -1.39
CA LYS A 468 -30.66 -8.04 -0.81
C LYS A 468 -31.38 -9.23 -1.45
N SER A 469 -31.16 -9.48 -2.75
CA SER A 469 -31.76 -10.58 -3.52
C SER A 469 -30.99 -11.91 -3.40
N GLY A 470 -30.14 -12.06 -2.37
CA GLY A 470 -29.25 -13.22 -2.21
C GLY A 470 -27.78 -12.90 -2.51
N ALA A 471 -26.91 -13.89 -2.27
CA ALA A 471 -25.49 -13.77 -2.58
C ALA A 471 -25.30 -13.66 -4.10
N LYS A 472 -24.52 -12.67 -4.55
CA LYS A 472 -24.03 -12.63 -5.93
C LYS A 472 -22.65 -13.26 -5.97
N GLY A 473 -22.33 -13.88 -7.11
CA GLY A 473 -21.02 -14.47 -7.36
C GLY A 473 -19.88 -13.44 -7.19
N PRO A 474 -18.65 -13.92 -6.97
CA PRO A 474 -17.49 -13.07 -6.81
C PRO A 474 -17.24 -12.19 -8.05
N GLU A 475 -16.84 -10.93 -7.84
CA GLU A 475 -16.41 -10.02 -8.91
C GLU A 475 -14.93 -9.69 -8.79
N GLU A 476 -14.23 -9.67 -9.93
CA GLU A 476 -12.79 -9.37 -10.01
C GLU A 476 -12.53 -7.91 -10.37
N PHE A 477 -11.53 -7.30 -9.71
CA PHE A 477 -11.09 -5.91 -9.92
C PHE A 477 -9.57 -5.76 -9.93
N ASP A 478 -9.10 -4.75 -10.66
CA ASP A 478 -7.69 -4.38 -10.76
C ASP A 478 -7.26 -3.41 -9.65
N TYR A 479 -8.19 -2.60 -9.14
CA TYR A 479 -7.97 -1.71 -8.00
C TYR A 479 -9.14 -1.76 -7.02
N VAL A 480 -8.86 -1.60 -5.73
CA VAL A 480 -9.92 -1.55 -4.70
C VAL A 480 -9.65 -0.41 -3.71
N ILE A 481 -10.64 0.47 -3.56
CA ILE A 481 -10.61 1.58 -2.62
C ILE A 481 -11.61 1.31 -1.49
N ASN A 482 -11.10 1.09 -0.29
CA ASN A 482 -11.91 0.91 0.91
C ASN A 482 -12.19 2.25 1.61
N ALA A 483 -13.43 2.70 1.59
CA ALA A 483 -13.91 3.93 2.24
C ALA A 483 -14.98 3.63 3.31
N THR A 484 -14.89 2.48 3.98
CA THR A 484 -15.92 1.98 4.91
C THR A 484 -15.82 2.51 6.34
N TYR A 485 -14.82 3.36 6.63
CA TYR A 485 -14.61 4.05 7.90
C TYR A 485 -14.63 3.15 9.14
N ALA A 486 -15.78 2.94 9.80
CA ALA A 486 -15.90 2.07 10.98
C ALA A 486 -15.56 0.58 10.69
N ARG A 487 -15.64 0.15 9.42
CA ARG A 487 -15.29 -1.22 9.00
C ARG A 487 -13.93 -1.32 8.30
N TYR A 488 -13.06 -0.33 8.50
CA TYR A 488 -11.70 -0.29 7.92
C TYR A 488 -10.95 -1.61 8.08
N ASN A 489 -10.95 -2.17 9.30
CA ASN A 489 -10.23 -3.40 9.63
C ASN A 489 -10.86 -4.67 9.03
N ASN A 490 -12.13 -4.65 8.61
CA ASN A 490 -12.73 -5.81 7.94
C ASN A 490 -12.04 -6.07 6.60
N PHE A 491 -11.92 -5.03 5.78
CA PHE A 491 -11.22 -5.09 4.49
C PHE A 491 -9.76 -5.49 4.66
N CYS A 492 -9.05 -4.85 5.61
CA CYS A 492 -7.65 -5.17 5.87
C CYS A 492 -7.51 -6.63 6.34
N GLY A 493 -8.39 -7.11 7.22
CA GLY A 493 -8.39 -8.48 7.71
C GLY A 493 -8.64 -9.52 6.62
N TRP A 494 -9.57 -9.29 5.69
CA TRP A 494 -9.83 -10.22 4.58
C TRP A 494 -8.60 -10.43 3.68
N LEU A 495 -7.83 -9.37 3.46
CA LEU A 495 -6.66 -9.38 2.58
C LEU A 495 -5.34 -9.52 3.34
N GLY A 496 -5.37 -9.76 4.65
CA GLY A 496 -4.15 -9.90 5.47
C GLY A 496 -3.30 -8.63 5.56
N PHE A 497 -3.87 -7.45 5.29
CA PHE A 497 -3.18 -6.17 5.43
C PHE A 497 -3.07 -5.74 6.90
N PRO A 498 -2.13 -4.84 7.24
CA PRO A 498 -1.99 -4.30 8.60
C PRO A 498 -3.31 -3.71 9.12
N LEU A 499 -3.68 -4.12 10.33
CA LEU A 499 -4.87 -3.61 11.01
C LEU A 499 -4.52 -2.31 11.75
N LYS A 500 -5.43 -1.34 11.73
CA LYS A 500 -5.33 -0.17 12.62
C LYS A 500 -5.73 -0.56 14.04
N ASN A 501 -5.03 -0.03 15.03
CA ASN A 501 -5.46 -0.10 16.42
C ASN A 501 -6.61 0.90 16.63
N LEU A 502 -7.86 0.43 16.58
CA LEU A 502 -9.06 1.28 16.59
C LEU A 502 -9.91 0.99 17.83
N ASN A 503 -10.22 2.06 18.56
CA ASN A 503 -11.35 2.10 19.48
C ASN A 503 -12.55 2.72 18.78
N PHE A 504 -13.75 2.39 19.25
CA PHE A 504 -15.00 2.84 18.63
C PHE A 504 -15.91 3.49 19.66
N ARG A 505 -16.62 4.53 19.26
CA ARG A 505 -17.58 5.23 20.12
C ARG A 505 -18.92 5.31 19.42
N LEU A 506 -19.97 4.84 20.09
CA LEU A 506 -21.33 5.13 19.67
C LEU A 506 -21.65 6.57 20.05
N LYS A 507 -21.71 7.44 19.06
CA LYS A 507 -21.96 8.87 19.24
C LYS A 507 -23.36 9.24 18.75
N GLU A 508 -24.06 10.00 19.57
CA GLU A 508 -25.31 10.68 19.27
C GLU A 508 -25.04 12.09 18.74
N LEU A 509 -25.81 12.50 17.74
CA LEU A 509 -25.95 13.89 17.34
C LEU A 509 -27.44 14.23 17.31
N ALA A 510 -27.86 15.11 18.21
CA ALA A 510 -29.24 15.55 18.27
C ALA A 510 -29.50 16.59 17.18
N VAL A 511 -30.68 16.52 16.57
CA VAL A 511 -31.21 17.51 15.64
C VAL A 511 -32.38 18.19 16.33
N VAL A 512 -32.30 19.50 16.44
CA VAL A 512 -33.26 20.31 17.19
C VAL A 512 -33.65 21.56 16.45
N ARG A 513 -34.84 22.07 16.76
CA ARG A 513 -35.35 23.31 16.23
C ARG A 513 -35.15 24.42 17.26
N LEU A 514 -34.46 25.48 16.87
CA LEU A 514 -34.33 26.68 17.69
C LEU A 514 -35.42 27.67 17.30
N LYS A 515 -36.23 28.11 18.27
CA LYS A 515 -37.31 29.08 18.06
C LYS A 515 -36.75 30.51 18.04
N THR A 516 -36.06 30.87 16.97
CA THR A 516 -35.46 32.19 16.77
C THR A 516 -35.44 32.58 15.29
N GLN A 517 -35.55 33.88 15.01
CA GLN A 517 -35.38 34.44 13.67
C GLN A 517 -33.91 34.66 13.29
N GLU A 518 -33.03 34.78 14.28
CA GLU A 518 -31.60 34.92 14.07
C GLU A 518 -30.95 33.55 13.78
N LYS A 519 -29.90 33.52 12.96
CA LYS A 519 -29.16 32.28 12.65
C LYS A 519 -27.68 32.43 12.96
N CYS A 520 -27.13 31.48 13.68
CA CYS A 520 -25.74 31.53 14.12
C CYS A 520 -25.20 30.14 14.43
N ALA A 521 -23.96 29.83 14.01
CA ALA A 521 -23.25 28.66 14.51
C ALA A 521 -22.38 29.05 15.70
N VAL A 522 -22.41 28.28 16.78
CA VAL A 522 -21.55 28.52 17.95
C VAL A 522 -20.90 27.22 18.39
N THR A 523 -19.58 27.28 18.59
CA THR A 523 -18.77 26.16 19.08
C THR A 523 -17.98 26.59 20.31
N ILE A 524 -18.18 25.88 21.43
CA ILE A 524 -17.34 25.99 22.62
C ILE A 524 -16.15 25.07 22.45
N MET A 525 -14.96 25.65 22.48
CA MET A 525 -13.71 25.02 22.13
C MET A 525 -13.04 24.30 23.30
N ASP A 526 -12.41 23.18 22.95
CA ASP A 526 -11.40 22.43 23.68
C ASP A 526 -11.59 22.37 25.20
N GLY A 527 -12.31 21.36 25.69
CA GLY A 527 -12.76 21.26 27.09
C GLY A 527 -14.14 20.59 27.19
N PRO A 528 -15.10 21.11 27.99
CA PRO A 528 -16.50 20.66 28.00
C PRO A 528 -17.21 21.06 26.70
N PHE A 529 -16.75 20.45 25.61
CA PHE A 529 -17.02 20.85 24.24
C PHE A 529 -18.49 20.69 23.91
N ALA A 530 -19.13 21.80 23.56
CA ALA A 530 -20.52 21.87 23.12
C ALA A 530 -20.62 22.71 21.84
N THR A 531 -21.53 22.35 20.94
CA THR A 531 -21.67 23.07 19.67
C THR A 531 -23.09 22.95 19.13
N ILE A 532 -23.58 24.09 18.65
CA ILE A 532 -24.83 24.22 17.91
C ILE A 532 -24.50 24.75 16.52
N VAL A 533 -24.85 23.99 15.49
CA VAL A 533 -24.53 24.33 14.11
C VAL A 533 -25.79 24.19 13.26
N PRO A 534 -26.21 25.22 12.51
CA PRO A 534 -27.36 25.11 11.62
C PRO A 534 -27.09 24.04 10.57
N MET A 535 -28.13 23.25 10.24
CA MET A 535 -27.98 22.16 9.29
C MET A 535 -27.76 22.66 7.85
N ASP A 536 -28.25 23.86 7.55
CA ASP A 536 -28.12 24.53 6.28
C ASP A 536 -28.36 26.05 6.44
N GLY A 537 -28.23 26.81 5.36
CA GLY A 537 -28.42 28.27 5.36
C GLY A 537 -29.86 28.75 5.55
N ARG A 538 -30.88 27.91 5.43
CA ARG A 538 -32.31 28.31 5.36
C ARG A 538 -33.20 27.77 6.47
N SER A 539 -32.98 26.56 6.98
CA SER A 539 -33.82 25.91 7.99
C SER A 539 -33.55 26.41 9.42
N ASP A 540 -34.53 26.26 10.31
CA ASP A 540 -34.43 26.50 11.75
C ASP A 540 -33.89 25.29 12.52
N LEU A 541 -33.34 24.30 11.80
CA LEU A 541 -32.81 23.07 12.33
C LEU A 541 -31.31 23.17 12.60
N TYR A 542 -30.90 22.69 13.77
CA TYR A 542 -29.54 22.71 14.26
C TYR A 542 -29.11 21.31 14.67
N THR A 543 -27.85 21.00 14.42
CA THR A 543 -27.18 19.89 15.10
C THR A 543 -26.67 20.36 16.45
N LEU A 544 -27.01 19.63 17.52
CA LEU A 544 -26.41 19.78 18.85
C LEU A 544 -25.46 18.62 19.10
N GLY A 545 -24.23 18.93 19.51
CA GLY A 545 -23.35 17.93 20.12
C GLY A 545 -22.76 18.43 21.43
N ASP A 546 -22.66 17.52 22.39
CA ASP A 546 -21.99 17.68 23.67
C ASP A 546 -21.00 16.54 23.85
N VAL A 547 -19.69 16.79 23.84
CA VAL A 547 -18.69 15.72 23.74
C VAL A 547 -18.87 14.62 24.80
N PRO A 548 -19.07 14.93 26.10
CA PRO A 548 -19.25 13.88 27.10
C PRO A 548 -20.60 13.15 27.01
N LEU A 549 -21.72 13.86 26.81
CA LEU A 549 -23.04 13.21 26.82
C LEU A 549 -23.40 12.55 25.48
N SER A 550 -22.87 13.05 24.37
CA SER A 550 -23.05 12.46 23.05
C SER A 550 -22.41 11.07 22.93
N VAL A 551 -21.45 10.69 23.77
CA VAL A 551 -20.86 9.34 23.74
C VAL A 551 -21.67 8.40 24.59
N HIS A 552 -22.38 7.48 23.93
CA HIS A 552 -23.22 6.48 24.61
C HIS A 552 -22.42 5.34 25.19
N LYS A 553 -21.49 4.82 24.39
CA LYS A 553 -20.70 3.64 24.71
C LYS A 553 -19.39 3.64 23.95
N ASN A 554 -18.33 3.20 24.62
CA ASN A 554 -17.02 2.93 24.02
C ASN A 554 -16.87 1.42 23.80
N TYR A 555 -16.17 1.05 22.73
CA TYR A 555 -15.86 -0.32 22.38
C TYR A 555 -14.40 -0.42 21.97
N ASN A 556 -13.70 -1.44 22.44
CA ASN A 556 -12.30 -1.70 22.06
C ASN A 556 -12.18 -2.44 20.73
N ASN A 557 -13.26 -3.10 20.28
CA ASN A 557 -13.39 -3.69 18.95
C ASN A 557 -14.89 -3.87 18.61
N LEU A 558 -15.17 -4.22 17.35
CA LEU A 558 -16.54 -4.43 16.85
C LEU A 558 -16.86 -5.90 16.52
N LYS A 559 -16.05 -6.85 17.00
CA LYS A 559 -16.18 -8.26 16.62
C LYS A 559 -17.51 -8.82 17.15
N GLY A 560 -18.27 -9.50 16.27
CA GLY A 560 -19.57 -10.09 16.61
C GLY A 560 -20.71 -9.08 16.78
N LEU A 561 -20.46 -7.78 16.60
CA LEU A 561 -21.46 -6.74 16.78
C LEU A 561 -22.13 -6.35 15.46
N SER A 562 -23.46 -6.27 15.48
CA SER A 562 -24.21 -5.64 14.39
C SER A 562 -24.27 -4.13 14.61
N LEU A 563 -23.47 -3.38 13.86
CA LEU A 563 -23.44 -1.91 13.94
C LEU A 563 -24.79 -1.28 13.60
N ASP A 564 -25.55 -1.92 12.72
CA ASP A 564 -26.89 -1.45 12.32
C ASP A 564 -27.89 -1.60 13.48
N LYS A 565 -27.83 -2.72 14.21
CA LYS A 565 -28.65 -2.92 15.41
C LYS A 565 -28.24 -1.95 16.52
N ILE A 566 -26.94 -1.85 16.82
CA ILE A 566 -26.43 -0.98 17.89
C ILE A 566 -26.83 0.48 17.71
N ARG A 567 -26.92 0.98 16.48
CA ARG A 567 -27.32 2.36 16.20
C ARG A 567 -28.82 2.63 16.35
N LYS A 568 -29.66 1.59 16.31
CA LYS A 568 -31.13 1.71 16.42
C LYS A 568 -31.66 1.55 17.85
N LEU A 569 -30.86 0.98 18.74
CA LEU A 569 -31.24 0.69 20.13
C LEU A 569 -31.25 1.87 21.12
N PRO A 570 -30.36 2.88 21.03
CA PRO A 570 -30.24 3.86 22.11
C PRO A 570 -31.40 4.86 22.12
N ALA A 571 -31.94 5.11 23.31
CA ALA A 571 -32.74 6.29 23.56
C ALA A 571 -31.85 7.55 23.48
N SER A 572 -32.41 8.65 23.00
CA SER A 572 -31.69 9.92 22.94
C SER A 572 -31.32 10.44 24.33
N ARG A 573 -30.12 11.02 24.49
CA ARG A 573 -29.71 11.77 25.69
C ARG A 573 -29.97 13.27 25.57
N TRP A 574 -30.82 13.67 24.61
CA TRP A 574 -31.14 15.05 24.31
C TRP A 574 -31.47 15.88 25.55
N GLU A 575 -32.33 15.43 26.46
CA GLU A 575 -32.71 16.23 27.64
C GLU A 575 -31.51 16.56 28.54
N LYS A 576 -30.60 15.60 28.72
CA LYS A 576 -29.35 15.82 29.46
C LYS A 576 -28.43 16.79 28.71
N MET A 577 -28.32 16.64 27.38
CA MET A 577 -27.54 17.54 26.53
C MET A 577 -28.11 18.97 26.55
N LYS A 578 -29.43 19.13 26.43
CA LYS A 578 -30.16 20.40 26.52
C LYS A 578 -29.89 21.07 27.87
N LYS A 579 -30.11 20.36 28.99
CA LYS A 579 -29.88 20.89 30.35
C LYS A 579 -28.47 21.44 30.51
N ARG A 580 -27.46 20.67 30.14
CA ARG A 580 -26.06 21.08 30.26
C ARG A 580 -25.69 22.21 29.29
N CYS A 581 -25.99 22.05 28.02
CA CYS A 581 -25.58 23.02 27.00
C CYS A 581 -26.31 24.35 27.11
N SER A 582 -27.47 24.39 27.78
CA SER A 582 -28.19 25.64 28.07
C SER A 582 -27.41 26.61 28.97
N GLU A 583 -26.36 26.15 29.66
CA GLU A 583 -25.43 27.04 30.37
C GLU A 583 -24.72 27.99 29.40
N TRP A 584 -24.23 27.46 28.27
CA TRP A 584 -23.59 28.25 27.21
C TRP A 584 -24.59 28.82 26.21
N PHE A 585 -25.64 28.07 25.85
CA PHE A 585 -26.54 28.39 24.74
C PHE A 585 -27.99 28.60 25.23
N PRO A 586 -28.37 29.81 25.67
CA PRO A 586 -29.71 30.08 26.21
C PRO A 586 -30.88 29.65 25.31
N ALA A 587 -30.70 29.73 23.99
CA ALA A 587 -31.69 29.32 22.98
C ALA A 587 -32.13 27.86 23.11
N LEU A 588 -31.33 27.00 23.74
CA LEU A 588 -31.70 25.60 23.95
C LEU A 588 -32.85 25.44 24.94
N LYS A 589 -33.04 26.36 25.90
CA LYS A 589 -34.11 26.25 26.92
C LYS A 589 -35.50 26.07 26.29
N ASN A 590 -35.78 26.82 25.22
CA ASN A 590 -37.06 26.82 24.50
C ASN A 590 -37.02 26.04 23.18
N SER A 591 -35.98 25.24 22.96
CA SER A 591 -35.82 24.43 21.74
C SER A 591 -36.67 23.16 21.76
N GLU A 592 -37.01 22.69 20.55
CA GLU A 592 -37.77 21.48 20.30
C GLU A 592 -36.84 20.36 19.81
N TYR A 593 -36.99 19.16 20.37
CA TYR A 593 -36.30 17.97 19.90
C TYR A 593 -36.96 17.43 18.63
N ILE A 594 -36.18 17.23 17.57
CA ILE A 594 -36.71 16.67 16.32
C ILE A 594 -36.36 15.19 16.20
N LYS A 595 -35.07 14.86 16.33
CA LYS A 595 -34.57 13.48 16.28
C LYS A 595 -33.12 13.40 16.72
N SER A 596 -32.60 12.18 16.83
CA SER A 596 -31.19 11.91 17.04
C SER A 596 -30.62 11.01 15.96
N MET A 597 -29.38 11.29 15.57
CA MET A 597 -28.62 10.49 14.62
C MET A 597 -27.50 9.78 15.38
N PHE A 598 -27.35 8.48 15.15
CA PHE A 598 -26.34 7.67 15.83
C PHE A 598 -25.30 7.15 14.86
N VAL A 599 -24.03 7.28 15.24
CA VAL A 599 -22.89 6.86 14.42
C VAL A 599 -21.84 6.16 15.26
N ILE A 600 -21.19 5.16 14.67
CA ILE A 600 -20.00 4.54 15.24
C ILE A 600 -18.78 5.28 14.72
N LEU A 601 -18.08 5.99 15.61
CA LEU A 601 -16.86 6.71 15.28
C LEU A 601 -15.63 5.89 15.68
N PRO A 602 -14.80 5.46 14.73
CA PRO A 602 -13.48 4.91 15.02
C PRO A 602 -12.52 6.02 15.47
N THR A 603 -11.64 5.69 16.40
CA THR A 603 -10.59 6.57 16.96
C THR A 603 -9.31 5.77 17.19
N GLU A 604 -8.15 6.37 16.89
CA GLU A 604 -6.85 5.76 17.15
C GLU A 604 -6.36 6.15 18.56
N PRO A 605 -6.01 5.20 19.45
CA PRO A 605 -5.53 5.50 20.79
C PRO A 605 -4.29 6.39 20.82
N ALA A 606 -3.42 6.28 19.82
CA ALA A 606 -2.20 7.09 19.70
C ALA A 606 -2.49 8.59 19.54
N SER A 607 -3.71 8.97 19.14
CA SER A 607 -4.12 10.37 19.07
C SER A 607 -4.70 10.89 20.40
N ALA A 608 -4.83 10.03 21.43
CA ALA A 608 -5.33 10.43 22.74
C ALA A 608 -4.37 11.46 23.38
N GLY A 609 -4.89 12.63 23.73
CA GLY A 609 -4.11 13.75 24.28
C GLY A 609 -3.88 14.88 23.28
N THR A 610 -4.01 14.63 21.98
CA THR A 610 -4.04 15.67 20.92
C THR A 610 -5.46 15.81 20.36
N ASP A 611 -5.76 16.93 19.71
CA ASP A 611 -6.95 17.09 18.87
C ASP A 611 -6.69 16.70 17.40
N ALA A 612 -5.51 16.13 17.11
CA ALA A 612 -5.10 15.71 15.78
C ALA A 612 -6.07 14.67 15.21
N ARG A 613 -6.48 14.90 13.96
CA ARG A 613 -7.35 13.98 13.19
C ARG A 613 -6.88 13.92 11.75
N PRO A 614 -5.73 13.32 11.45
CA PRO A 614 -5.21 13.31 10.08
C PRO A 614 -6.13 12.54 9.14
N THR A 615 -6.21 12.97 7.88
CA THR A 615 -6.79 12.12 6.84
C THR A 615 -5.73 11.16 6.35
N VAL A 616 -5.97 9.87 6.53
CA VAL A 616 -5.01 8.83 6.14
C VAL A 616 -5.51 8.13 4.90
N VAL A 617 -4.73 8.22 3.81
CA VAL A 617 -4.85 7.35 2.64
C VAL A 617 -3.74 6.31 2.76
N ALA A 618 -4.11 5.07 3.08
CA ALA A 618 -3.19 3.95 3.20
C ALA A 618 -3.11 3.17 1.89
N SER A 619 -1.91 3.06 1.33
CA SER A 619 -1.59 2.14 0.22
C SER A 619 -1.14 0.81 0.79
N HIS A 620 -1.92 -0.24 0.57
CA HIS A 620 -1.66 -1.59 1.09
C HIS A 620 -0.85 -2.46 0.14
N GLY A 621 -0.56 -1.95 -1.06
CA GLY A 621 -0.03 -2.74 -2.17
C GLY A 621 -1.10 -3.51 -2.92
N PHE A 622 -0.70 -4.23 -3.97
CA PHE A 622 -1.62 -4.97 -4.85
C PHE A 622 -2.76 -4.10 -5.41
N GLY A 623 -2.55 -2.79 -5.56
CA GLY A 623 -3.60 -1.86 -6.00
C GLY A 623 -4.76 -1.68 -5.01
N CYS A 624 -4.54 -1.94 -3.72
CA CYS A 624 -5.52 -1.77 -2.65
C CYS A 624 -5.22 -0.52 -1.81
N PHE A 625 -6.26 0.28 -1.59
CA PHE A 625 -6.18 1.51 -0.81
C PHE A 625 -7.24 1.52 0.27
N SER A 626 -6.99 2.23 1.37
CA SER A 626 -8.03 2.54 2.34
C SER A 626 -7.99 4.01 2.74
N ILE A 627 -9.16 4.63 2.84
CA ILE A 627 -9.32 5.99 3.33
C ILE A 627 -9.84 5.93 4.77
N PHE A 628 -9.13 6.57 5.69
CA PHE A 628 -9.54 6.72 7.08
C PHE A 628 -9.55 8.20 7.46
N SER A 629 -10.75 8.79 7.48
CA SER A 629 -10.95 10.16 7.91
C SER A 629 -12.41 10.43 8.31
N GLY A 630 -12.59 11.31 9.29
CA GLY A 630 -13.89 11.88 9.65
C GLY A 630 -14.09 13.32 9.17
N LYS A 631 -13.10 13.91 8.47
CA LYS A 631 -13.13 15.31 8.03
C LYS A 631 -13.59 15.37 6.58
N ILE A 632 -14.87 15.65 6.38
CA ILE A 632 -15.50 15.57 5.05
C ILE A 632 -14.82 16.47 4.01
N ILE A 633 -14.28 17.60 4.44
CA ILE A 633 -13.55 18.55 3.59
C ILE A 633 -12.34 17.92 2.87
N THR A 634 -11.74 16.85 3.41
CA THR A 634 -10.58 16.21 2.77
C THR A 634 -10.95 15.14 1.75
N ALA A 635 -12.23 14.92 1.46
CA ALA A 635 -12.67 13.83 0.58
C ALA A 635 -12.09 13.95 -0.84
N VAL A 636 -12.05 15.17 -1.39
CA VAL A 636 -11.51 15.42 -2.73
C VAL A 636 -10.00 15.23 -2.75
N SER A 637 -9.27 15.78 -1.77
CA SER A 637 -7.80 15.64 -1.68
C SER A 637 -7.38 14.17 -1.54
N ALA A 638 -8.09 13.39 -0.71
CA ALA A 638 -7.85 11.96 -0.56
C ALA A 638 -8.06 11.20 -1.87
N ALA A 639 -9.15 11.51 -2.61
CA ALA A 639 -9.41 10.90 -3.91
C ALA A 639 -8.36 11.28 -4.96
N LYS A 640 -7.92 12.55 -5.00
CA LYS A 640 -6.83 13.02 -5.87
C LYS A 640 -5.51 12.33 -5.55
N GLN A 641 -5.21 12.09 -4.28
CA GLN A 641 -4.01 11.34 -3.87
C GLN A 641 -4.02 9.92 -4.44
N ILE A 642 -5.14 9.20 -4.30
CA ILE A 642 -5.27 7.85 -4.85
C ILE A 642 -5.11 7.86 -6.37
N LEU A 643 -5.71 8.83 -7.07
CA LEU A 643 -5.56 8.94 -8.52
C LEU A 643 -4.08 9.08 -8.93
N ARG A 644 -3.31 9.91 -8.22
CA ARG A 644 -1.86 10.07 -8.47
C ARG A 644 -1.06 8.79 -8.21
N GLU A 645 -1.50 7.92 -7.31
CA GLU A 645 -0.84 6.62 -7.06
C GLU A 645 -1.24 5.54 -8.07
N LEU A 646 -2.34 5.74 -8.81
CA LEU A 646 -2.82 4.85 -9.86
C LEU A 646 -2.35 5.22 -11.27
N GLN A 647 -1.84 6.45 -11.44
CA GLN A 647 -1.22 6.98 -12.67
C GLN A 647 0.29 6.78 -12.62
#